data_AF-A0A2G8L3K9-F1
#
_entry.id   AF-A0A2G8L3K9-F1
#
_cell.length_a   1.000
_cell.length_b   1.000
_cell.length_c   1.000
_cell.angle_alpha   90.00
_cell.angle_beta   90.00
_cell.angle_gamma   90.00
#
_symmetry.space_group_name_H-M   'P 1'
#
loop_
_entity.id
_entity.type
_entity.pdbx_description
1 polymer ?
#
loop_
_entity_poly.entity_id
_entity_poly.type
_entity_poly.pdbx_seq_one_letter_code
_entity_poly.pdbx_strand_id
1 'polypeptide(L)'
;MSAQKNEAQGYSLALSCLNRRDYSKGIQYALQHSSIRPRDVRVHELLAQLYEGKKDWKKAIESYKMAIQMDPQKSKLGLKVVALYCQLPDEIERLRHWTSQVSKKYKDDPSFIEHGIYKGSKQFDQYAAYIRKQLQTDPNNSLFHIKLLECHSLQRNWPQAVEQVDCMLDLLHSNEEALQQIINTCEVVLASNNKTSSQCMDILSRLGQRCTELEPYLNKLDGVLNLPCQNLYMSEFRGQFYYLVGTYLLQLGLAGSLPVNDVLSMTTALYALSLNEEAKRRNNLINTGWVPVHARIISTLSCNRVGQIWHFLRNIVESYGEDFLEDCQKKWSSEEGRRVVLTHAFGAGGNLQFIRAQSFLFTGEHEAVTQSKLDDLLSSAFEINQESVSSHPENFQLLIWTCLQWDTRPDGIPADFGYFVEETFGNLNFCTNKLKIMTIDNLKMLDIEAFLYAVVLTIRAMFASQKSQTLSSLEIAKKNLPLLTMKQKLSTQEQEEWFSAIFRLCHSKATAKEYSKLRVVAQRGLEVLRCGSNHGSETQLLLQLGRVMNERRLELVKSDGVGDRSRAYHAMSVMYWTEALRHLRRLANDSALPRGQKAFFPHVHKDLKNEDLKNYIDEGSVVLAEFHAQNGEIQRGLVYLEEAKSSAALFAKHL
;
A
#
# COMPACT_ATOMS: atom_id res chain seq x y z
N MET A 1 10.56 -1.91 60.76
CA MET A 1 9.15 -2.11 60.34
C MET A 1 8.66 -1.12 59.27
N SER A 2 9.17 0.12 59.16
CA SER A 2 8.73 1.10 58.14
C SER A 2 9.22 0.80 56.71
N ALA A 3 10.45 0.30 56.56
CA ALA A 3 11.01 -0.07 55.25
C ALA A 3 10.21 -1.22 54.59
N GLN A 4 9.95 -2.31 55.33
CA GLN A 4 9.14 -3.45 54.84
C GLN A 4 7.70 -3.09 54.43
N LYS A 5 7.11 -2.05 55.03
CA LYS A 5 5.76 -1.56 54.67
C LYS A 5 5.79 -0.75 53.36
N ASN A 6 6.79 0.12 53.18
CA ASN A 6 7.00 0.84 51.92
C ASN A 6 7.47 -0.10 50.78
N GLU A 7 8.21 -1.18 51.12
CA GLU A 7 8.69 -2.22 50.21
C GLU A 7 7.55 -2.96 49.49
N ALA A 8 6.56 -3.47 50.23
CA ALA A 8 5.41 -4.18 49.63
C ALA A 8 4.51 -3.24 48.83
N GLN A 9 4.43 -1.97 49.25
CA GLN A 9 3.57 -0.96 48.65
C GLN A 9 4.06 -0.57 47.24
N GLY A 10 5.37 -0.35 47.04
CA GLY A 10 5.92 0.00 45.72
C GLY A 10 5.71 -1.07 44.63
N TYR A 11 5.93 -2.34 44.95
CA TYR A 11 5.68 -3.45 44.02
C TYR A 11 4.18 -3.62 43.70
N SER A 12 3.32 -3.54 44.74
CA SER A 12 1.87 -3.63 44.54
C SER A 12 1.29 -2.48 43.72
N LEU A 13 1.83 -1.27 43.88
CA LEU A 13 1.44 -0.09 43.10
C LEU A 13 1.87 -0.23 41.64
N ALA A 14 3.10 -0.68 41.37
CA ALA A 14 3.57 -0.96 40.02
C ALA A 14 2.71 -2.04 39.32
N LEU A 15 2.33 -3.09 40.05
CA LEU A 15 1.45 -4.15 39.54
C LEU A 15 0.02 -3.64 39.26
N SER A 16 -0.51 -2.79 40.14
CA SER A 16 -1.80 -2.12 39.92
C SER A 16 -1.78 -1.21 38.68
N CYS A 17 -0.69 -0.47 38.47
CA CYS A 17 -0.48 0.36 37.28
C CYS A 17 -0.40 -0.48 36.00
N LEU A 18 0.25 -1.65 36.03
CA LEU A 18 0.27 -2.57 34.89
C LEU A 18 -1.15 -3.02 34.52
N ASN A 19 -1.97 -3.40 35.50
CA ASN A 19 -3.36 -3.82 35.28
C ASN A 19 -4.23 -2.69 34.73
N ARG A 20 -3.94 -1.44 35.10
CA ARG A 20 -4.60 -0.23 34.60
C ARG A 20 -4.02 0.31 33.29
N ARG A 21 -3.00 -0.35 32.72
CA ARG A 21 -2.24 0.09 31.53
C ARG A 21 -1.58 1.47 31.67
N ASP A 22 -1.35 1.95 32.90
CA ASP A 22 -0.61 3.19 33.19
C ASP A 22 0.89 2.88 33.28
N TYR A 23 1.51 2.62 32.12
CA TYR A 23 2.86 2.09 32.04
C TYR A 23 3.93 3.08 32.54
N SER A 24 3.74 4.39 32.36
CA SER A 24 4.72 5.41 32.77
C SER A 24 4.85 5.51 34.29
N LYS A 25 3.74 5.54 35.02
CA LYS A 25 3.75 5.53 36.49
C LYS A 25 4.17 4.16 37.03
N GLY A 26 3.74 3.07 36.39
CA GLY A 26 4.16 1.72 36.75
C GLY A 26 5.68 1.55 36.72
N ILE A 27 6.35 2.07 35.68
CA ILE A 27 7.83 2.05 35.57
C ILE A 27 8.47 2.85 36.71
N GLN A 28 7.94 4.02 37.06
CA GLN A 28 8.49 4.83 38.17
C GLN A 28 8.43 4.07 39.50
N TYR A 29 7.28 3.47 39.83
CA TYR A 29 7.13 2.70 41.07
C TYR A 29 7.98 1.43 41.08
N ALA A 30 8.12 0.75 39.93
CA ALA A 30 8.96 -0.44 39.81
C ALA A 30 10.46 -0.12 39.91
N LEU A 31 10.93 1.02 39.38
CA LEU A 31 12.31 1.50 39.53
C LEU A 31 12.62 1.91 40.97
N GLN A 32 11.68 2.56 41.67
CA GLN A 32 11.80 2.87 43.10
C GLN A 32 11.91 1.60 43.94
N HIS A 33 11.19 0.54 43.58
CA HIS A 33 11.31 -0.74 44.27
C HIS A 33 12.64 -1.45 43.93
N SER A 34 13.09 -1.35 42.67
CA SER A 34 14.37 -1.91 42.22
C SER A 34 15.58 -1.23 42.88
N SER A 35 15.53 0.07 43.20
CA SER A 35 16.61 0.75 43.93
C SER A 35 16.74 0.29 45.38
N ILE A 36 15.65 -0.17 46.00
CA ILE A 36 15.63 -0.71 47.37
C ILE A 36 16.05 -2.18 47.38
N ARG A 37 15.58 -2.99 46.42
CA ARG A 37 15.95 -4.40 46.25
C ARG A 37 16.40 -4.70 44.83
N PRO A 38 17.66 -4.43 44.48
CA PRO A 38 18.16 -4.61 43.11
C PRO A 38 18.23 -6.08 42.66
N ARG A 39 18.16 -7.04 43.60
CA ARG A 39 18.20 -8.49 43.33
C ARG A 39 16.82 -9.18 43.37
N ASP A 40 15.72 -8.44 43.47
CA ASP A 40 14.38 -9.07 43.39
C ASP A 40 14.02 -9.38 41.92
N VAL A 41 14.02 -10.65 41.56
CA VAL A 41 13.70 -11.15 40.22
C VAL A 41 12.31 -10.71 39.75
N ARG A 42 11.34 -10.59 40.68
CA ARG A 42 9.94 -10.27 40.36
C ARG A 42 9.81 -8.83 39.87
N VAL A 43 10.61 -7.90 40.39
CA VAL A 43 10.56 -6.51 39.96
C VAL A 43 11.14 -6.33 38.56
N HIS A 44 12.19 -7.08 38.20
CA HIS A 44 12.77 -7.06 36.86
C HIS A 44 11.84 -7.65 35.82
N GLU A 45 11.08 -8.69 36.18
CA GLU A 45 10.00 -9.22 35.34
C GLU A 45 8.85 -8.21 35.15
N LEU A 46 8.44 -7.55 36.24
CA LEU A 46 7.39 -6.52 36.19
C LEU A 46 7.82 -5.29 35.36
N LEU A 47 9.09 -4.84 35.51
CA LEU A 47 9.68 -3.80 34.67
C LEU A 47 9.67 -4.20 33.20
N ALA A 48 10.03 -5.45 32.89
CA ALA A 48 10.03 -5.94 31.53
C ALA A 48 8.63 -5.92 30.88
N GLN A 49 7.60 -6.35 31.62
CA GLN A 49 6.20 -6.30 31.17
C GLN A 49 5.69 -4.85 31.00
N LEU A 50 6.07 -3.95 31.89
CA LEU A 50 5.72 -2.52 31.78
C LEU A 50 6.40 -1.85 30.57
N TYR A 51 7.67 -2.17 30.29
CA TYR A 51 8.36 -1.70 29.09
C TYR A 51 7.80 -2.33 27.81
N GLU A 52 7.39 -3.61 27.85
CA GLU A 52 6.68 -4.31 26.77
C GLU A 52 5.35 -3.61 26.45
N GLY A 53 4.55 -3.28 27.46
CA GLY A 53 3.29 -2.53 27.30
C GLY A 53 3.47 -1.11 26.74
N LYS A 54 4.60 -0.47 27.07
CA LYS A 54 5.03 0.83 26.49
C LYS A 54 5.65 0.71 25.09
N LYS A 55 5.85 -0.51 24.58
CA LYS A 55 6.56 -0.82 23.33
C LYS A 55 8.03 -0.39 23.31
N ASP A 56 8.67 -0.25 24.48
CA ASP A 56 10.12 -0.02 24.61
C ASP A 56 10.85 -1.38 24.67
N TRP A 57 10.94 -2.05 23.52
CA TRP A 57 11.39 -3.43 23.39
C TRP A 57 12.83 -3.66 23.91
N LYS A 58 13.71 -2.67 23.76
CA LYS A 58 15.12 -2.78 24.18
C LYS A 58 15.24 -2.90 25.69
N LYS A 59 14.58 -2.01 26.44
CA LYS A 59 14.58 -2.05 27.91
C LYS A 59 13.84 -3.25 28.46
N ALA A 60 12.77 -3.68 27.78
CA ALA A 60 12.08 -4.92 28.11
C ALA A 60 13.02 -6.14 28.02
N ILE A 61 13.80 -6.26 26.95
CA ILE A 61 14.79 -7.32 26.77
C ILE A 61 15.86 -7.29 27.87
N GLU A 62 16.40 -6.11 28.20
CA GLU A 62 17.40 -5.98 29.27
C GLU A 62 16.85 -6.43 30.62
N SER A 63 15.62 -6.02 30.94
CA SER A 63 14.94 -6.37 32.19
C SER A 63 14.64 -7.87 32.28
N TYR A 64 14.19 -8.49 31.19
CA TYR A 64 14.00 -9.95 31.12
C TYR A 64 15.34 -10.71 31.22
N LYS A 65 16.43 -10.21 30.62
CA LYS A 65 17.76 -10.82 30.74
C LYS A 65 18.29 -10.78 32.17
N MET A 66 18.11 -9.66 32.87
CA MET A 66 18.47 -9.53 34.29
C MET A 66 17.69 -10.54 35.14
N ALA A 67 16.38 -10.70 34.89
CA ALA A 67 15.57 -11.69 35.58
C ALA A 67 16.07 -13.13 35.34
N ILE A 68 16.47 -13.48 34.11
CA ILE A 68 17.01 -14.81 33.76
C ILE A 68 18.38 -15.05 34.40
N GLN A 69 19.25 -14.03 34.48
CA GLN A 69 20.55 -14.14 35.12
C GLN A 69 20.45 -14.36 36.63
N MET A 70 19.47 -13.72 37.26
CA MET A 70 19.25 -13.81 38.71
C MET A 70 18.55 -15.10 39.13
N ASP A 71 17.64 -15.63 38.30
CA ASP A 71 16.98 -16.91 38.51
C ASP A 71 17.01 -17.77 37.24
N PRO A 72 18.03 -18.65 37.09
CA PRO A 72 18.12 -19.57 35.97
C PRO A 72 16.95 -20.57 35.87
N GLN A 73 16.15 -20.76 36.92
CA GLN A 73 14.95 -21.61 36.85
C GLN A 73 13.81 -20.96 36.07
N LYS A 74 13.80 -19.62 35.95
CA LYS A 74 12.89 -18.87 35.07
C LYS A 74 13.31 -18.85 33.60
N SER A 75 13.96 -19.91 33.12
CA SER A 75 14.43 -20.02 31.73
C SER A 75 13.32 -19.85 30.67
N LYS A 76 12.03 -19.97 31.06
CA LYS A 76 10.87 -19.70 30.20
C LYS A 76 10.77 -18.22 29.77
N LEU A 77 11.32 -17.29 30.56
CA LEU A 77 11.44 -15.88 30.17
C LEU A 77 12.34 -15.68 28.93
N GLY A 78 13.20 -16.66 28.60
CA GLY A 78 13.96 -16.66 27.34
C GLY A 78 13.07 -16.67 26.09
N LEU A 79 11.86 -17.25 26.17
CA LEU A 79 10.88 -17.22 25.07
C LEU A 79 10.36 -15.79 24.83
N LYS A 80 10.12 -15.03 25.91
CA LYS A 80 9.76 -13.62 25.83
C LYS A 80 10.88 -12.80 25.21
N VAL A 81 12.14 -13.10 25.55
CA VAL A 81 13.31 -12.47 24.92
C VAL A 81 13.37 -12.77 23.42
N VAL A 82 13.13 -14.02 22.98
CA VAL A 82 13.04 -14.38 21.55
C VAL A 82 11.89 -13.65 20.86
N ALA A 83 10.70 -13.60 21.47
CA ALA A 83 9.54 -12.91 20.93
C ALA A 83 9.78 -11.40 20.76
N LEU A 84 10.42 -10.76 21.74
CA LEU A 84 10.81 -9.35 21.68
C LEU A 84 11.91 -9.09 20.66
N TYR A 85 12.87 -10.01 20.50
CA TYR A 85 13.86 -9.93 19.44
C TYR A 85 13.25 -10.06 18.04
N CYS A 86 12.14 -10.80 17.88
CA CYS A 86 11.39 -10.83 16.61
C CYS A 86 10.73 -9.48 16.28
N GLN A 87 10.43 -8.65 17.29
CA GLN A 87 9.95 -7.27 17.10
C GLN A 87 11.10 -6.29 16.82
N LEU A 88 12.37 -6.74 16.93
CA LEU A 88 13.58 -5.97 16.64
C LEU A 88 14.38 -6.67 15.53
N PRO A 89 13.98 -6.51 14.25
CA PRO A 89 14.61 -7.21 13.13
C PRO A 89 16.12 -6.94 12.95
N ASP A 90 16.73 -6.02 13.68
CA ASP A 90 18.19 -5.81 13.73
C ASP A 90 19.00 -6.92 14.32
N GLU A 91 18.45 -7.55 15.35
CA GLU A 91 19.26 -8.30 16.28
C GLU A 91 19.30 -9.77 15.88
N ILE A 92 19.38 -10.06 14.57
CA ILE A 92 19.25 -11.40 13.99
C ILE A 92 20.27 -12.37 14.60
N GLU A 93 21.50 -11.92 14.87
CA GLU A 93 22.51 -12.77 15.50
C GLU A 93 22.20 -13.05 16.97
N ARG A 94 21.71 -12.05 17.71
CA ARG A 94 21.26 -12.23 19.10
C ARG A 94 20.00 -13.08 19.17
N LEU A 95 19.09 -12.90 18.21
CA LEU A 95 17.92 -13.73 17.99
C LEU A 95 18.36 -15.16 17.71
N ARG A 96 19.26 -15.42 16.75
CA ARG A 96 19.79 -16.78 16.50
C ARG A 96 20.44 -17.39 17.74
N HIS A 97 21.23 -16.60 18.47
CA HIS A 97 21.88 -17.06 19.70
C HIS A 97 20.86 -17.44 20.77
N TRP A 98 19.88 -16.56 21.06
CA TRP A 98 18.82 -16.84 22.02
C TRP A 98 17.90 -17.96 21.57
N THR A 99 17.55 -18.02 20.28
CA THR A 99 16.79 -19.11 19.67
C THR A 99 17.53 -20.43 19.84
N SER A 100 18.86 -20.47 19.64
CA SER A 100 19.67 -21.67 19.88
C SER A 100 19.80 -22.06 21.35
N GLN A 101 19.76 -21.11 22.28
CA GLN A 101 19.77 -21.41 23.71
C GLN A 101 18.42 -21.96 24.17
N VAL A 102 17.33 -21.29 23.77
CA VAL A 102 15.96 -21.63 24.14
C VAL A 102 15.53 -22.94 23.48
N SER A 103 15.97 -23.24 22.26
CA SER A 103 15.67 -24.49 21.56
C SER A 103 16.09 -25.74 22.34
N LYS A 104 17.19 -25.68 23.11
CA LYS A 104 17.69 -26.83 23.88
C LYS A 104 16.71 -27.32 24.94
N LYS A 105 15.91 -26.41 25.52
CA LYS A 105 15.01 -26.69 26.64
C LYS A 105 13.52 -26.56 26.27
N TYR A 106 13.19 -25.77 25.25
CA TYR A 106 11.83 -25.38 24.89
C TYR A 106 11.50 -25.63 23.42
N LYS A 107 12.16 -26.59 22.76
CA LYS A 107 11.91 -26.95 21.35
C LYS A 107 10.43 -27.19 21.02
N ASP A 108 9.66 -27.71 21.98
CA ASP A 108 8.26 -28.06 21.83
C ASP A 108 7.30 -26.98 22.41
N ASP A 109 7.82 -25.86 22.92
CA ASP A 109 6.98 -24.79 23.51
C ASP A 109 6.31 -23.96 22.40
N PRO A 110 4.98 -23.74 22.47
CA PRO A 110 4.24 -22.98 21.46
C PRO A 110 4.84 -21.59 21.15
N SER A 111 5.34 -20.90 22.18
CA SER A 111 5.93 -19.57 22.04
C SER A 111 7.25 -19.61 21.29
N PHE A 112 8.06 -20.67 21.49
CA PHE A 112 9.31 -20.88 20.76
C PHE A 112 9.05 -21.13 19.28
N ILE A 113 8.03 -21.93 18.98
CA ILE A 113 7.72 -22.33 17.61
C ILE A 113 7.15 -21.15 16.83
N GLU A 114 6.28 -20.34 17.44
CA GLU A 114 5.74 -19.14 16.81
C GLU A 114 6.77 -18.02 16.61
N HIS A 115 7.63 -17.76 17.59
CA HIS A 115 8.57 -16.63 17.52
C HIS A 115 9.96 -17.06 17.05
N GLY A 116 10.52 -18.11 17.62
CA GLY A 116 11.84 -18.64 17.26
C GLY A 116 11.87 -19.29 15.87
N ILE A 117 10.91 -20.16 15.56
CA ILE A 117 10.92 -20.94 14.32
C ILE A 117 10.29 -20.15 13.16
N TYR A 118 9.03 -19.71 13.28
CA TYR A 118 8.32 -18.99 12.21
C TYR A 118 8.87 -17.59 11.96
N LYS A 119 8.79 -16.68 12.96
CA LYS A 119 9.21 -15.28 12.77
C LYS A 119 10.73 -15.10 12.71
N GLY A 120 11.49 -15.82 13.52
CA GLY A 120 12.93 -15.64 13.65
C GLY A 120 13.75 -16.40 12.60
N SER A 121 13.62 -17.72 12.56
CA SER A 121 14.41 -18.57 11.65
C SER A 121 13.79 -18.77 10.27
N LYS A 122 12.52 -18.38 10.09
CA LYS A 122 11.74 -18.58 8.85
C LYS A 122 11.74 -20.02 8.34
N GLN A 123 11.82 -20.99 9.26
CA GLN A 123 11.77 -22.41 8.94
C GLN A 123 10.30 -22.84 8.84
N PHE A 124 9.68 -22.48 7.72
CA PHE A 124 8.25 -22.65 7.48
C PHE A 124 7.79 -24.12 7.57
N ASP A 125 8.60 -25.09 7.12
CA ASP A 125 8.25 -26.52 7.18
C ASP A 125 8.13 -27.04 8.61
N GLN A 126 9.05 -26.64 9.49
CA GLN A 126 9.03 -27.06 10.90
C GLN A 126 7.86 -26.44 11.65
N TYR A 127 7.58 -25.18 11.37
CA TYR A 127 6.41 -24.52 11.93
C TYR A 127 5.11 -25.14 11.43
N ALA A 128 5.01 -25.44 10.13
CA ALA A 128 3.85 -26.11 9.56
C ALA A 128 3.63 -27.50 10.18
N ALA A 129 4.70 -28.29 10.40
CA ALA A 129 4.59 -29.58 11.09
C ALA A 129 4.06 -29.44 12.52
N TYR A 130 4.49 -28.42 13.26
CA TYR A 130 3.96 -28.14 14.59
C TYR A 130 2.48 -27.77 14.56
N ILE A 131 2.09 -26.85 13.68
CA ILE A 131 0.68 -26.43 13.57
C ILE A 131 -0.21 -27.61 13.17
N ARG A 132 0.23 -28.48 12.25
CA ARG A 132 -0.47 -29.74 11.93
C ARG A 132 -0.64 -30.64 13.15
N LYS A 133 0.36 -30.74 14.02
CA LYS A 133 0.25 -31.49 15.28
C LYS A 133 -0.77 -30.86 16.24
N GLN A 134 -0.84 -29.53 16.32
CA GLN A 134 -1.87 -28.86 17.13
C GLN A 134 -3.27 -29.05 16.54
N LEU A 135 -3.40 -29.07 15.22
CA LEU A 135 -4.66 -29.38 14.53
C LEU A 135 -5.10 -30.83 14.74
N GLN A 136 -4.21 -31.78 15.05
CA GLN A 136 -4.64 -33.12 15.47
C GLN A 136 -5.39 -33.09 16.81
N THR A 137 -5.05 -32.15 17.70
CA THR A 137 -5.70 -32.00 19.01
C THR A 137 -6.91 -31.06 18.98
N ASP A 138 -6.85 -30.03 18.12
CA ASP A 138 -7.93 -29.07 17.91
C ASP A 138 -8.11 -28.85 16.40
N PRO A 139 -8.80 -29.77 15.70
CA PRO A 139 -8.98 -29.70 14.25
C PRO A 139 -9.77 -28.48 13.77
N ASN A 140 -10.50 -27.83 14.67
CA ASN A 140 -11.39 -26.73 14.34
C ASN A 140 -10.76 -25.35 14.58
N ASN A 141 -9.45 -25.29 14.84
CA ASN A 141 -8.76 -24.05 15.11
C ASN A 141 -8.44 -23.27 13.82
N SER A 142 -9.33 -22.36 13.46
CA SER A 142 -9.20 -21.49 12.28
C SER A 142 -7.90 -20.68 12.24
N LEU A 143 -7.38 -20.22 13.40
CA LEU A 143 -6.10 -19.50 13.46
C LEU A 143 -4.91 -20.38 13.04
N PHE A 144 -4.96 -21.67 13.36
CA PHE A 144 -3.93 -22.62 12.93
C PHE A 144 -3.98 -22.89 11.44
N HIS A 145 -5.18 -23.00 10.85
CA HIS A 145 -5.29 -23.09 9.39
C HIS A 145 -4.81 -21.81 8.68
N ILE A 146 -5.12 -20.61 9.21
CA ILE A 146 -4.58 -19.34 8.71
C ILE A 146 -3.04 -19.36 8.74
N LYS A 147 -2.46 -19.79 9.86
CA LYS A 147 -1.00 -19.88 10.03
C LYS A 147 -0.36 -20.86 9.04
N LEU A 148 -0.99 -21.99 8.74
CA LEU A 148 -0.53 -22.92 7.71
C LEU A 148 -0.67 -22.35 6.31
N LEU A 149 -1.79 -21.68 6.04
CA LEU A 149 -2.04 -20.99 4.77
C LEU A 149 -0.94 -19.95 4.49
N GLU A 150 -0.64 -19.08 5.45
CA GLU A 150 0.45 -18.10 5.34
C GLU A 150 1.79 -18.77 5.05
N CYS A 151 2.12 -19.87 5.75
CA CYS A 151 3.37 -20.60 5.53
C CYS A 151 3.46 -21.17 4.12
N HIS A 152 2.41 -21.85 3.66
CA HIS A 152 2.37 -22.45 2.34
C HIS A 152 2.38 -21.40 1.24
N SER A 153 1.69 -20.27 1.43
CA SER A 153 1.72 -19.13 0.53
C SER A 153 3.12 -18.51 0.42
N LEU A 154 3.83 -18.32 1.54
CA LEU A 154 5.21 -17.83 1.53
C LEU A 154 6.19 -18.82 0.86
N GLN A 155 5.93 -20.12 1.00
CA GLN A 155 6.68 -21.18 0.32
C GLN A 155 6.27 -21.37 -1.15
N ARG A 156 5.20 -20.70 -1.61
CA ARG A 156 4.55 -20.93 -2.91
C ARG A 156 4.08 -22.38 -3.11
N ASN A 157 3.80 -23.08 -2.01
CA ASN A 157 3.23 -24.42 -2.01
C ASN A 157 1.70 -24.33 -2.09
N TRP A 158 1.21 -23.92 -3.26
CA TRP A 158 -0.21 -23.65 -3.48
C TRP A 158 -1.15 -24.82 -3.21
N PRO A 159 -0.84 -26.09 -3.56
CA PRO A 159 -1.73 -27.21 -3.26
C PRO A 159 -2.07 -27.33 -1.77
N GLN A 160 -1.06 -27.18 -0.91
CA GLN A 160 -1.26 -27.22 0.55
C GLN A 160 -1.94 -25.95 1.06
N ALA A 161 -1.67 -24.79 0.44
CA ALA A 161 -2.42 -23.56 0.74
C ALA A 161 -3.92 -23.73 0.44
N VAL A 162 -4.29 -24.31 -0.71
CA VAL A 162 -5.69 -24.58 -1.08
C VAL A 162 -6.37 -25.49 -0.06
N GLU A 163 -5.70 -26.58 0.33
CA GLU A 163 -6.25 -27.49 1.36
C GLU A 163 -6.55 -26.76 2.67
N GLN A 164 -5.72 -25.80 3.08
CA GLN A 164 -6.01 -24.99 4.26
C GLN A 164 -7.14 -24.00 4.05
N VAL A 165 -7.29 -23.44 2.85
CA VAL A 165 -8.46 -22.64 2.50
C VAL A 165 -9.73 -23.47 2.65
N ASP A 166 -9.74 -24.74 2.24
CA ASP A 166 -10.91 -25.61 2.40
C ASP A 166 -11.24 -25.87 3.86
N CYS A 167 -10.24 -26.23 4.67
CA CYS A 167 -10.47 -26.40 6.10
C CYS A 167 -10.96 -25.09 6.75
N MET A 168 -10.45 -23.94 6.34
CA MET A 168 -10.93 -22.64 6.85
C MET A 168 -12.35 -22.34 6.43
N LEU A 169 -12.69 -22.63 5.17
CA LEU A 169 -14.03 -22.54 4.60
C LEU A 169 -15.01 -23.44 5.37
N ASP A 170 -14.58 -24.62 5.80
CA ASP A 170 -15.36 -25.52 6.66
C ASP A 170 -15.58 -24.97 8.08
N LEU A 171 -14.65 -24.15 8.55
CA LEU A 171 -14.65 -23.57 9.90
C LEU A 171 -15.22 -22.14 9.96
N LEU A 172 -15.62 -21.57 8.81
CA LEU A 172 -16.13 -20.20 8.66
C LEU A 172 -17.34 -19.90 9.55
N HIS A 173 -18.08 -20.92 10.01
CA HIS A 173 -19.11 -20.75 11.04
C HIS A 173 -18.60 -20.11 12.35
N SER A 174 -17.27 -19.99 12.55
CA SER A 174 -16.65 -19.56 13.81
C SER A 174 -15.53 -18.50 13.71
N ASN A 175 -15.05 -18.09 12.52
CA ASN A 175 -13.97 -17.09 12.42
C ASN A 175 -13.98 -16.26 11.12
N GLU A 176 -14.14 -14.94 11.26
CA GLU A 176 -14.25 -13.96 10.19
C GLU A 176 -12.89 -13.49 9.62
N GLU A 177 -11.77 -13.67 10.34
CA GLU A 177 -10.41 -13.35 9.84
C GLU A 177 -9.97 -14.28 8.69
N ALA A 178 -10.61 -15.45 8.59
CA ALA A 178 -10.34 -16.42 7.54
C ALA A 178 -10.61 -15.84 6.14
N LEU A 179 -11.65 -15.01 6.01
CA LEU A 179 -12.03 -14.40 4.73
C LEU A 179 -10.92 -13.55 4.12
N GLN A 180 -10.39 -12.60 4.90
CA GLN A 180 -9.32 -11.72 4.44
C GLN A 180 -8.12 -12.53 3.94
N GLN A 181 -7.77 -13.58 4.67
CA GLN A 181 -6.60 -14.41 4.36
C GLN A 181 -6.81 -15.28 3.13
N ILE A 182 -8.04 -15.74 2.89
CA ILE A 182 -8.38 -16.45 1.67
C ILE A 182 -8.30 -15.52 0.45
N ILE A 183 -8.87 -14.31 0.53
CA ILE A 183 -8.79 -13.34 -0.57
C ILE A 183 -7.34 -12.94 -0.82
N ASN A 184 -6.57 -12.61 0.23
CA ASN A 184 -5.14 -12.32 0.10
C ASN A 184 -4.40 -13.46 -0.59
N THR A 185 -4.71 -14.71 -0.25
CA THR A 185 -4.11 -15.87 -0.93
C THR A 185 -4.50 -15.90 -2.40
N CYS A 186 -5.76 -15.68 -2.75
CA CYS A 186 -6.20 -15.60 -4.15
C CYS A 186 -5.43 -14.53 -4.92
N GLU A 187 -5.32 -13.32 -4.35
CA GLU A 187 -4.58 -12.21 -4.94
C GLU A 187 -3.10 -12.56 -5.16
N VAL A 188 -2.44 -13.17 -4.16
CA VAL A 188 -1.03 -13.58 -4.26
C VAL A 188 -0.86 -14.68 -5.33
N VAL A 189 -1.76 -15.67 -5.39
CA VAL A 189 -1.67 -16.74 -6.41
C VAL A 189 -1.83 -16.11 -7.79
N LEU A 190 -2.82 -15.22 -7.98
CA LEU A 190 -3.04 -14.48 -9.23
C LEU A 190 -1.86 -13.58 -9.61
N ALA A 191 -1.17 -12.98 -8.64
CA ALA A 191 0.01 -12.15 -8.87
C ALA A 191 1.26 -12.98 -9.24
N SER A 192 1.34 -14.25 -8.81
CA SER A 192 2.52 -15.11 -9.01
C SER A 192 2.64 -15.72 -10.43
N ASN A 193 1.80 -15.28 -11.37
CA ASN A 193 1.44 -16.05 -12.56
C ASN A 193 2.54 -16.12 -13.63
N ASN A 194 3.13 -17.31 -13.79
CA ASN A 194 3.60 -17.79 -15.09
C ASN A 194 3.25 -19.25 -15.41
N LYS A 195 2.68 -20.09 -14.50
CA LYS A 195 2.45 -21.52 -14.80
C LYS A 195 1.28 -22.29 -14.12
N THR A 196 0.48 -21.75 -13.19
CA THR A 196 -0.52 -22.59 -12.48
C THR A 196 -1.93 -22.01 -12.47
N SER A 197 -2.47 -21.73 -13.66
CA SER A 197 -3.88 -21.41 -13.90
C SER A 197 -4.81 -22.37 -13.14
N SER A 198 -4.55 -23.69 -13.14
CA SER A 198 -5.42 -24.69 -12.50
C SER A 198 -5.61 -24.52 -10.98
N GLN A 199 -4.65 -23.92 -10.28
CA GLN A 199 -4.72 -23.78 -8.81
C GLN A 199 -5.56 -22.58 -8.39
N CYS A 200 -5.41 -21.43 -9.07
CA CYS A 200 -6.32 -20.29 -8.90
C CYS A 200 -7.78 -20.72 -9.12
N MET A 201 -7.99 -21.60 -10.11
CA MET A 201 -9.31 -22.06 -10.53
C MET A 201 -9.98 -22.89 -9.45
N ASP A 202 -9.22 -23.75 -8.78
CA ASP A 202 -9.71 -24.60 -7.70
C ASP A 202 -10.10 -23.76 -6.48
N ILE A 203 -9.29 -22.76 -6.11
CA ILE A 203 -9.59 -21.86 -4.98
C ILE A 203 -10.85 -21.04 -5.22
N LEU A 204 -10.96 -20.37 -6.38
CA LEU A 204 -12.12 -19.53 -6.71
C LEU A 204 -13.41 -20.36 -6.79
N SER A 205 -13.32 -21.57 -7.34
CA SER A 205 -14.44 -22.52 -7.42
C SER A 205 -14.92 -22.96 -6.04
N ARG A 206 -14.01 -23.38 -5.15
CA ARG A 206 -14.34 -23.86 -3.80
C ARG A 206 -14.90 -22.75 -2.91
N LEU A 207 -14.38 -21.53 -3.05
CA LEU A 207 -14.91 -20.33 -2.40
C LEU A 207 -16.39 -20.09 -2.76
N GLY A 208 -16.71 -20.09 -4.05
CA GLY A 208 -18.09 -19.92 -4.51
C GLY A 208 -19.04 -21.02 -4.00
N GLN A 209 -18.56 -22.26 -3.94
CA GLN A 209 -19.34 -23.36 -3.38
C GLN A 209 -19.63 -23.15 -1.88
N ARG A 210 -18.61 -22.92 -1.06
CA ARG A 210 -18.79 -22.85 0.39
C ARG A 210 -19.64 -21.66 0.81
N CYS A 211 -19.50 -20.51 0.16
CA CYS A 211 -20.36 -19.35 0.41
C CYS A 211 -21.85 -19.68 0.19
N THR A 212 -22.18 -20.49 -0.83
CA THR A 212 -23.55 -20.96 -1.06
C THR A 212 -24.05 -21.87 0.07
N GLU A 213 -23.19 -22.73 0.61
CA GLU A 213 -23.54 -23.66 1.69
C GLU A 213 -23.70 -22.96 3.05
N LEU A 214 -23.00 -21.83 3.26
CA LEU A 214 -23.07 -21.02 4.46
C LEU A 214 -24.29 -20.08 4.50
N GLU A 215 -24.89 -19.76 3.35
CA GLU A 215 -26.00 -18.80 3.22
C GLU A 215 -27.14 -19.05 4.22
N PRO A 216 -27.69 -20.28 4.39
CA PRO A 216 -28.78 -20.52 5.33
C PRO A 216 -28.37 -20.37 6.81
N TYR A 217 -27.09 -20.54 7.14
CA TYR A 217 -26.57 -20.42 8.50
C TYR A 217 -26.27 -18.97 8.88
N LEU A 218 -25.73 -18.19 7.94
CA LEU A 218 -25.57 -16.75 8.07
C LEU A 218 -26.94 -16.12 8.36
N ASN A 219 -27.93 -16.42 7.51
CA ASN A 219 -29.33 -15.99 7.66
C ASN A 219 -29.99 -16.41 9.00
N LYS A 220 -29.44 -17.40 9.72
CA LYS A 220 -29.98 -17.91 11.00
C LYS A 220 -29.27 -17.32 12.23
N LEU A 221 -27.96 -17.11 12.18
CA LEU A 221 -27.18 -16.42 13.23
C LEU A 221 -27.67 -14.97 13.43
N ASP A 222 -28.11 -14.40 12.33
CA ASP A 222 -28.84 -13.16 12.13
C ASP A 222 -30.12 -12.99 12.95
N GLY A 223 -30.89 -14.06 13.14
CA GLY A 223 -32.06 -14.03 14.02
C GLY A 223 -31.69 -13.95 15.51
N VAL A 224 -30.43 -14.28 15.84
CA VAL A 224 -29.91 -14.34 17.21
C VAL A 224 -29.12 -13.07 17.58
N LEU A 225 -28.55 -12.39 16.59
CA LEU A 225 -27.79 -11.14 16.73
C LEU A 225 -28.48 -10.05 15.89
N ASN A 226 -29.20 -9.13 16.53
CA ASN A 226 -29.81 -7.93 15.90
C ASN A 226 -28.73 -6.97 15.35
N LEU A 227 -27.96 -7.39 14.36
CA LEU A 227 -26.92 -6.64 13.69
C LEU A 227 -27.35 -6.34 12.24
N PRO A 228 -27.14 -5.12 11.70
CA PRO A 228 -27.53 -4.72 10.34
C PRO A 228 -26.69 -5.35 9.21
N CYS A 229 -26.05 -6.51 9.45
CA CYS A 229 -24.82 -6.95 8.76
C CYS A 229 -24.97 -8.09 7.72
N GLN A 230 -26.17 -8.65 7.58
CA GLN A 230 -26.44 -9.96 6.94
C GLN A 230 -25.97 -10.06 5.48
N ASN A 231 -26.30 -9.04 4.68
CA ASN A 231 -25.98 -9.01 3.26
C ASN A 231 -24.56 -8.50 2.96
N LEU A 232 -23.85 -7.90 3.93
CA LEU A 232 -22.61 -7.14 3.65
C LEU A 232 -21.40 -8.05 3.40
N TYR A 233 -21.28 -9.17 4.11
CA TYR A 233 -20.22 -10.15 3.82
C TYR A 233 -20.50 -10.87 2.51
N MET A 234 -21.71 -11.38 2.32
CA MET A 234 -22.09 -12.12 1.11
C MET A 234 -22.02 -11.25 -0.16
N SER A 235 -22.47 -9.99 -0.08
CA SER A 235 -22.25 -9.00 -1.15
C SER A 235 -20.76 -8.80 -1.42
N GLU A 236 -19.93 -8.71 -0.38
CA GLU A 236 -18.49 -8.53 -0.60
C GLU A 236 -17.86 -9.74 -1.28
N PHE A 237 -18.20 -10.94 -0.82
CA PHE A 237 -17.77 -12.18 -1.46
C PHE A 237 -18.16 -12.23 -2.93
N ARG A 238 -19.43 -11.90 -3.25
CA ARG A 238 -19.93 -11.87 -4.63
C ARG A 238 -19.15 -10.85 -5.47
N GLY A 239 -18.95 -9.65 -4.92
CA GLY A 239 -18.17 -8.60 -5.57
C GLY A 239 -16.74 -9.04 -5.84
N GLN A 240 -16.05 -9.58 -4.83
CA GLN A 240 -14.67 -10.08 -4.93
C GLN A 240 -14.55 -11.22 -5.93
N PHE A 241 -15.50 -12.15 -5.92
CA PHE A 241 -15.52 -13.25 -6.88
C PHE A 241 -15.56 -12.72 -8.32
N TYR A 242 -16.50 -11.83 -8.64
CA TYR A 242 -16.59 -11.24 -9.98
C TYR A 242 -15.35 -10.43 -10.37
N TYR A 243 -14.80 -9.67 -9.43
CA TYR A 243 -13.55 -8.93 -9.63
C TYR A 243 -12.38 -9.88 -9.96
N LEU A 244 -12.19 -10.94 -9.17
CA LEU A 244 -11.08 -11.87 -9.34
C LEU A 244 -11.22 -12.70 -10.62
N VAL A 245 -12.43 -13.13 -10.98
CA VAL A 245 -12.70 -13.85 -12.24
C VAL A 245 -12.47 -12.94 -13.45
N GLY A 246 -12.96 -11.69 -13.42
CA GLY A 246 -12.69 -10.73 -14.49
C GLY A 246 -11.20 -10.43 -14.63
N THR A 247 -10.50 -10.24 -13.51
CA THR A 247 -9.05 -10.04 -13.49
C THR A 247 -8.30 -11.24 -14.09
N TYR A 248 -8.73 -12.46 -13.76
CA TYR A 248 -8.15 -13.68 -14.30
C TYR A 248 -8.39 -13.82 -15.82
N LEU A 249 -9.59 -13.51 -16.30
CA LEU A 249 -9.88 -13.46 -17.73
C LEU A 249 -8.98 -12.45 -18.46
N LEU A 250 -8.79 -11.25 -17.90
CA LEU A 250 -7.83 -10.27 -18.43
C LEU A 250 -6.41 -10.84 -18.50
N GLN A 251 -5.95 -11.55 -17.46
CA GLN A 251 -4.64 -12.20 -17.48
C GLN A 251 -4.54 -13.27 -18.58
N LEU A 252 -5.59 -14.05 -18.82
CA LEU A 252 -5.65 -15.02 -19.93
C LEU A 252 -5.60 -14.34 -21.29
N GLY A 253 -6.33 -13.23 -21.47
CA GLY A 253 -6.27 -12.42 -22.70
C GLY A 253 -4.89 -11.82 -22.93
N LEU A 254 -4.27 -11.26 -21.88
CA LEU A 254 -2.90 -10.73 -21.91
C LEU A 254 -1.85 -11.80 -22.20
N ALA A 255 -2.09 -13.04 -21.80
CA ALA A 255 -1.24 -14.19 -22.11
C ALA A 255 -1.47 -14.75 -23.53
N GLY A 256 -2.49 -14.27 -24.25
CA GLY A 256 -2.88 -14.78 -25.58
C GLY A 256 -3.67 -16.09 -25.54
N SER A 257 -4.14 -16.52 -24.36
CA SER A 257 -4.87 -17.78 -24.19
C SER A 257 -6.35 -17.69 -24.63
N LEU A 258 -6.93 -16.49 -24.61
CA LEU A 258 -8.31 -16.22 -25.03
C LEU A 258 -8.35 -14.98 -25.94
N PRO A 259 -9.33 -14.87 -26.87
CA PRO A 259 -9.49 -13.69 -27.70
C PRO A 259 -9.71 -12.43 -26.88
N VAL A 260 -8.94 -11.38 -27.18
CA VAL A 260 -8.91 -10.15 -26.38
C VAL A 260 -10.27 -9.46 -26.29
N ASN A 261 -11.02 -9.39 -27.40
CA ASN A 261 -12.31 -8.70 -27.42
C ASN A 261 -13.37 -9.43 -26.59
N ASP A 262 -13.37 -10.76 -26.62
CA ASP A 262 -14.27 -11.57 -25.80
C ASP A 262 -13.92 -11.42 -24.32
N VAL A 263 -12.63 -11.49 -23.98
CA VAL A 263 -12.12 -11.25 -22.63
C VAL A 263 -12.51 -9.87 -22.12
N LEU A 264 -12.33 -8.83 -22.94
CA LEU A 264 -12.67 -7.44 -22.58
C LEU A 264 -14.18 -7.31 -22.30
N SER A 265 -15.02 -7.87 -23.18
CA SER A 265 -16.47 -7.83 -23.05
C SER A 265 -16.97 -8.59 -21.82
N MET A 266 -16.45 -9.81 -21.58
CA MET A 266 -16.78 -10.60 -20.39
C MET A 266 -16.33 -9.91 -19.10
N THR A 267 -15.10 -9.39 -19.08
CA THR A 267 -14.55 -8.68 -17.90
C THR A 267 -15.37 -7.44 -17.58
N THR A 268 -15.73 -6.64 -18.59
CA THR A 268 -16.54 -5.43 -18.42
C THR A 268 -17.86 -5.75 -17.72
N ALA A 269 -18.55 -6.81 -18.13
CA ALA A 269 -19.79 -7.23 -17.49
C ALA A 269 -19.59 -7.75 -16.06
N LEU A 270 -18.55 -8.57 -15.81
CA LEU A 270 -18.23 -9.04 -14.45
C LEU A 270 -17.87 -7.87 -13.52
N TYR A 271 -17.15 -6.88 -14.02
CA TYR A 271 -16.79 -5.69 -13.25
C TYR A 271 -18.00 -4.81 -12.96
N ALA A 272 -18.93 -4.67 -13.91
CA ALA A 272 -20.20 -4.00 -13.65
C ALA A 272 -21.02 -4.73 -12.56
N LEU A 273 -21.11 -6.06 -12.64
CA LEU A 273 -21.75 -6.89 -11.59
C LEU A 273 -21.06 -6.73 -10.24
N SER A 274 -19.72 -6.67 -10.22
CA SER A 274 -18.95 -6.45 -9.00
C SER A 274 -19.18 -5.04 -8.44
N LEU A 275 -19.27 -4.01 -9.28
CA LEU A 275 -19.48 -2.63 -8.85
C LEU A 275 -20.82 -2.42 -8.16
N ASN A 276 -21.85 -3.18 -8.54
CA ASN A 276 -23.14 -3.18 -7.86
C ASN A 276 -23.06 -3.60 -6.38
N GLU A 277 -21.99 -4.31 -5.99
CA GLU A 277 -21.65 -4.51 -4.59
C GLU A 277 -20.86 -3.30 -4.09
N GLU A 278 -21.57 -2.32 -3.55
CA GLU A 278 -21.01 -1.02 -3.13
C GLU A 278 -19.82 -1.15 -2.16
N ALA A 279 -18.92 -0.15 -2.20
CA ALA A 279 -17.79 -0.06 -1.30
C ALA A 279 -18.23 0.19 0.15
N LYS A 280 -17.68 -0.58 1.09
CA LYS A 280 -18.08 -0.58 2.49
C LYS A 280 -17.06 0.19 3.31
N ARG A 281 -17.12 1.52 3.22
CA ARG A 281 -16.14 2.42 3.87
C ARG A 281 -16.10 2.24 5.39
N ARG A 282 -14.90 2.28 5.98
CA ARG A 282 -14.70 1.94 7.40
C ARG A 282 -15.50 2.83 8.34
N ASN A 283 -15.50 4.14 8.10
CA ASN A 283 -16.22 5.09 8.96
C ASN A 283 -17.74 4.85 8.92
N ASN A 284 -18.29 4.52 7.75
CA ASN A 284 -19.71 4.20 7.59
C ASN A 284 -20.07 2.91 8.36
N LEU A 285 -19.22 1.90 8.28
CA LEU A 285 -19.39 0.66 9.05
C LEU A 285 -19.30 0.90 10.56
N ILE A 286 -18.29 1.63 11.03
CA ILE A 286 -18.13 1.93 12.47
C ILE A 286 -19.34 2.70 13.00
N ASN A 287 -19.84 3.68 12.24
CA ASN A 287 -21.01 4.48 12.62
C ASN A 287 -22.30 3.66 12.70
N THR A 288 -22.36 2.51 12.03
CA THR A 288 -23.49 1.56 12.11
C THR A 288 -23.31 0.50 13.21
N GLY A 289 -22.30 0.66 14.08
CA GLY A 289 -22.07 -0.20 15.24
C GLY A 289 -21.14 -1.39 14.99
N TRP A 290 -20.45 -1.44 13.84
CA TRP A 290 -19.52 -2.52 13.53
C TRP A 290 -18.30 -2.53 14.45
N VAL A 291 -17.85 -3.75 14.77
CA VAL A 291 -16.55 -3.95 15.43
C VAL A 291 -15.43 -3.40 14.53
N PRO A 292 -14.55 -2.52 15.04
CA PRO A 292 -13.54 -1.84 14.22
C PRO A 292 -12.63 -2.77 13.41
N VAL A 293 -12.32 -3.97 13.93
CA VAL A 293 -11.50 -4.95 13.23
C VAL A 293 -12.21 -5.48 11.98
N HIS A 294 -13.49 -5.82 12.09
CA HIS A 294 -14.30 -6.29 10.96
C HIS A 294 -14.56 -5.17 9.94
N ALA A 295 -14.88 -3.97 10.43
CA ALA A 295 -15.04 -2.79 9.58
C ALA A 295 -13.77 -2.53 8.75
N ARG A 296 -12.58 -2.69 9.36
CA ARG A 296 -11.31 -2.54 8.66
C ARG A 296 -11.12 -3.60 7.58
N ILE A 297 -11.38 -4.88 7.87
CA ILE A 297 -11.21 -5.99 6.92
C ILE A 297 -12.07 -5.78 5.67
N ILE A 298 -13.38 -5.62 5.86
CA ILE A 298 -14.33 -5.47 4.74
C ILE A 298 -14.04 -4.20 3.95
N SER A 299 -13.76 -3.10 4.64
CA SER A 299 -13.41 -1.84 3.98
C SER A 299 -12.15 -1.98 3.12
N THR A 300 -11.10 -2.63 3.65
CA THR A 300 -9.85 -2.84 2.91
C THR A 300 -10.11 -3.60 1.60
N LEU A 301 -10.88 -4.68 1.67
CA LEU A 301 -11.25 -5.50 0.52
C LEU A 301 -12.11 -4.75 -0.50
N SER A 302 -13.23 -4.20 -0.02
CA SER A 302 -14.22 -3.54 -0.86
C SER A 302 -13.67 -2.28 -1.52
N CYS A 303 -12.93 -1.45 -0.80
CA CYS A 303 -12.35 -0.23 -1.34
C CYS A 303 -11.27 -0.52 -2.39
N ASN A 304 -10.42 -1.52 -2.16
CA ASN A 304 -9.42 -1.93 -3.15
C ASN A 304 -10.08 -2.44 -4.44
N ARG A 305 -11.08 -3.30 -4.31
CA ARG A 305 -11.86 -3.84 -5.43
C ARG A 305 -12.59 -2.75 -6.21
N VAL A 306 -13.43 -1.97 -5.53
CA VAL A 306 -14.31 -0.98 -6.17
C VAL A 306 -13.48 0.13 -6.81
N GLY A 307 -12.40 0.60 -6.16
CA GLY A 307 -11.51 1.60 -6.74
C GLY A 307 -10.89 1.13 -8.05
N GLN A 308 -10.43 -0.13 -8.12
CA GLN A 308 -9.85 -0.69 -9.35
C GLN A 308 -10.88 -0.90 -10.46
N ILE A 309 -12.07 -1.39 -10.12
CA ILE A 309 -13.16 -1.62 -11.07
C ILE A 309 -13.65 -0.31 -11.66
N TRP A 310 -13.83 0.71 -10.82
CA TRP A 310 -14.36 2.00 -11.26
C TRP A 310 -13.44 2.63 -12.32
N HIS A 311 -12.12 2.65 -12.09
CA HIS A 311 -11.15 3.16 -13.05
C HIS A 311 -11.14 2.36 -14.36
N PHE A 312 -11.30 1.04 -14.29
CA PHE A 312 -11.41 0.19 -15.47
C PHE A 312 -12.68 0.49 -16.27
N LEU A 313 -13.86 0.50 -15.64
CA LEU A 313 -15.13 0.72 -16.32
C LEU A 313 -15.23 2.13 -16.90
N ARG A 314 -14.72 3.14 -16.19
CA ARG A 314 -14.65 4.50 -16.71
C ARG A 314 -13.80 4.57 -17.98
N ASN A 315 -12.64 3.90 -18.00
CA ASN A 315 -11.80 3.83 -19.21
C ASN A 315 -12.53 3.14 -20.38
N ILE A 316 -13.31 2.08 -20.08
CA ILE A 316 -14.12 1.41 -21.10
C ILE A 316 -15.12 2.38 -21.72
N VAL A 317 -15.83 3.15 -20.91
CA VAL A 317 -16.78 4.16 -21.40
C VAL A 317 -16.07 5.25 -22.20
N GLU A 318 -14.95 5.79 -21.71
CA GLU A 318 -14.17 6.82 -22.40
C GLU A 318 -13.60 6.33 -23.76
N SER A 319 -13.30 5.04 -23.87
CA SER A 319 -12.64 4.46 -25.05
C SER A 319 -13.60 3.84 -26.07
N TYR A 320 -14.69 3.24 -25.61
CA TYR A 320 -15.62 2.45 -26.45
C TYR A 320 -17.06 2.99 -26.42
N GLY A 321 -17.37 3.97 -25.57
CA GLY A 321 -18.70 4.53 -25.40
C GLY A 321 -19.58 3.74 -24.43
N GLU A 322 -20.66 4.38 -23.99
CA GLU A 322 -21.65 3.79 -23.08
C GLU A 322 -22.38 2.58 -23.70
N ASP A 323 -22.67 2.62 -25.00
CA ASP A 323 -23.31 1.52 -25.73
C ASP A 323 -22.54 0.19 -25.58
N PHE A 324 -21.21 0.24 -25.61
CA PHE A 324 -20.38 -0.95 -25.43
C PHE A 324 -20.50 -1.53 -24.01
N LEU A 325 -20.53 -0.66 -23.00
CA LEU A 325 -20.75 -1.07 -21.60
C LEU A 325 -22.13 -1.71 -21.44
N GLU A 326 -23.17 -1.14 -22.04
CA GLU A 326 -24.51 -1.72 -22.03
C GLU A 326 -24.57 -3.08 -22.72
N ASP A 327 -24.01 -3.20 -23.92
CA ASP A 327 -24.02 -4.44 -24.70
C ASP A 327 -23.30 -5.58 -23.98
N CYS A 328 -22.18 -5.27 -23.32
CA CYS A 328 -21.46 -6.25 -22.49
C CYS A 328 -22.35 -6.75 -21.35
N GLN A 329 -23.03 -5.85 -20.64
CA GLN A 329 -23.93 -6.21 -19.54
C GLN A 329 -25.15 -7.02 -20.04
N LYS A 330 -25.81 -6.59 -21.13
CA LYS A 330 -26.94 -7.31 -21.74
C LYS A 330 -26.54 -8.74 -22.12
N LYS A 331 -25.35 -8.91 -22.69
CA LYS A 331 -24.85 -10.21 -23.15
C LYS A 331 -24.44 -11.14 -22.02
N TRP A 332 -23.70 -10.63 -21.03
CA TRP A 332 -22.98 -11.49 -20.07
C TRP A 332 -23.50 -11.42 -18.64
N SER A 333 -24.31 -10.42 -18.29
CA SER A 333 -24.89 -10.29 -16.95
C SER A 333 -26.19 -11.08 -16.76
N SER A 334 -26.72 -11.73 -17.80
CA SER A 334 -27.80 -12.72 -17.65
C SER A 334 -27.30 -13.99 -16.96
N GLU A 335 -28.18 -14.79 -16.37
CA GLU A 335 -27.80 -16.07 -15.75
C GLU A 335 -27.05 -16.99 -16.73
N GLU A 336 -27.59 -17.12 -17.95
CA GLU A 336 -26.98 -17.90 -19.02
C GLU A 336 -25.65 -17.28 -19.50
N GLY A 337 -25.58 -15.96 -19.63
CA GLY A 337 -24.36 -15.24 -19.96
C GLY A 337 -23.26 -15.52 -18.94
N ARG A 338 -23.55 -15.38 -17.64
CA ARG A 338 -22.62 -15.67 -16.55
C ARG A 338 -22.16 -17.12 -16.59
N ARG A 339 -23.07 -18.08 -16.85
CA ARG A 339 -22.71 -19.51 -16.97
C ARG A 339 -21.68 -19.74 -18.09
N VAL A 340 -21.86 -19.07 -19.23
CA VAL A 340 -20.91 -19.12 -20.36
C VAL A 340 -19.58 -18.47 -19.99
N VAL A 341 -19.59 -17.30 -19.34
CA VAL A 341 -18.36 -16.62 -18.89
C VAL A 341 -17.57 -17.50 -17.92
N LEU A 342 -18.24 -18.10 -16.93
CA LEU A 342 -17.59 -18.99 -15.97
C LEU A 342 -17.10 -20.27 -16.65
N THR A 343 -17.76 -20.76 -17.70
CA THR A 343 -17.25 -21.86 -18.50
C THR A 343 -15.98 -21.47 -19.27
N HIS A 344 -15.87 -20.24 -19.78
CA HIS A 344 -14.65 -19.74 -20.43
C HIS A 344 -13.51 -19.53 -19.42
N ALA A 345 -13.83 -18.99 -18.24
CA ALA A 345 -12.87 -18.81 -17.17
C ALA A 345 -12.37 -20.18 -16.67
N PHE A 346 -13.28 -21.13 -16.41
CA PHE A 346 -12.96 -22.36 -15.68
C PHE A 346 -12.75 -23.62 -16.55
N GLY A 347 -13.09 -23.57 -17.84
CA GLY A 347 -13.01 -24.70 -18.77
C GLY A 347 -14.08 -25.77 -18.56
N ALA A 348 -14.42 -26.54 -19.60
CA ALA A 348 -15.48 -27.56 -19.56
C ALA A 348 -15.21 -28.74 -18.60
N GLY A 349 -13.94 -28.96 -18.20
CA GLY A 349 -13.51 -30.00 -17.27
C GLY A 349 -13.25 -29.54 -15.84
N GLY A 350 -13.39 -28.23 -15.55
CA GLY A 350 -13.54 -27.78 -14.17
C GLY A 350 -14.81 -28.40 -13.60
N ASN A 351 -14.92 -28.53 -12.28
CA ASN A 351 -15.99 -29.26 -11.62
C ASN A 351 -17.39 -28.58 -11.77
N LEU A 352 -17.66 -27.81 -12.84
CA LEU A 352 -18.82 -26.96 -13.17
C LEU A 352 -20.21 -27.57 -12.92
N GLN A 353 -20.32 -28.89 -12.67
CA GLN A 353 -21.51 -29.52 -12.11
C GLN A 353 -21.97 -28.89 -10.77
N PHE A 354 -21.10 -28.18 -10.04
CA PHE A 354 -21.46 -27.49 -8.78
C PHE A 354 -22.06 -26.08 -8.98
N ILE A 355 -21.91 -25.45 -10.16
CA ILE A 355 -22.50 -24.13 -10.43
C ILE A 355 -24.00 -24.32 -10.66
N ARG A 356 -24.74 -24.41 -9.56
CA ARG A 356 -26.20 -24.57 -9.58
C ARG A 356 -26.85 -23.25 -9.94
N ALA A 357 -27.98 -23.30 -10.66
CA ALA A 357 -28.85 -22.15 -10.93
C ALA A 357 -29.29 -21.40 -9.66
N GLN A 358 -29.21 -22.05 -8.48
CA GLN A 358 -29.54 -21.46 -7.18
C GLN A 358 -28.33 -20.89 -6.40
N SER A 359 -27.12 -20.83 -6.98
CA SER A 359 -25.97 -20.24 -6.29
C SER A 359 -26.15 -18.73 -6.09
N PHE A 360 -25.69 -18.17 -4.97
CA PHE A 360 -25.72 -16.73 -4.69
C PHE A 360 -25.02 -15.86 -5.76
N LEU A 361 -24.17 -16.49 -6.58
CA LEU A 361 -23.55 -15.89 -7.75
C LEU A 361 -24.58 -15.52 -8.83
N PHE A 362 -25.71 -16.22 -8.92
CA PHE A 362 -26.75 -15.92 -9.91
C PHE A 362 -28.00 -15.28 -9.31
N THR A 363 -28.11 -15.23 -7.98
CA THR A 363 -29.25 -14.61 -7.29
C THR A 363 -29.00 -13.12 -7.04
N GLY A 364 -30.09 -12.35 -7.04
CA GLY A 364 -30.08 -10.90 -6.85
C GLY A 364 -30.45 -10.13 -8.12
N GLU A 365 -31.20 -9.05 -7.94
CA GLU A 365 -31.43 -8.07 -9.00
C GLU A 365 -30.16 -7.25 -9.18
N HIS A 366 -29.78 -7.02 -10.44
CA HIS A 366 -28.62 -6.21 -10.78
C HIS A 366 -29.09 -5.02 -11.61
N GLU A 367 -28.82 -3.83 -11.11
CA GLU A 367 -28.99 -2.61 -11.88
C GLU A 367 -27.89 -2.52 -12.92
N ALA A 368 -28.22 -2.12 -14.15
CA ALA A 368 -27.21 -1.86 -15.16
C ALA A 368 -26.35 -0.66 -14.73
N VAL A 369 -25.03 -0.83 -14.77
CA VAL A 369 -24.10 0.27 -14.55
C VAL A 369 -24.11 1.16 -15.79
N THR A 370 -24.44 2.42 -15.60
CA THR A 370 -24.46 3.48 -16.64
C THR A 370 -23.27 4.41 -16.46
N GLN A 371 -22.99 5.24 -17.47
CA GLN A 371 -22.01 6.31 -17.34
C GLN A 371 -22.38 7.27 -16.20
N SER A 372 -23.65 7.65 -16.08
CA SER A 372 -24.14 8.51 -14.99
C SER A 372 -23.81 7.93 -13.61
N LYS A 373 -23.99 6.62 -13.41
CA LYS A 373 -23.66 5.96 -12.13
C LYS A 373 -22.16 6.02 -11.84
N LEU A 374 -21.31 5.89 -12.86
CA LEU A 374 -19.86 6.04 -12.72
C LEU A 374 -19.48 7.48 -12.36
N ASP A 375 -20.12 8.47 -12.99
CA ASP A 375 -19.88 9.89 -12.74
C ASP A 375 -20.33 10.29 -11.32
N ASP A 376 -21.49 9.81 -10.86
CA ASP A 376 -22.00 10.03 -9.50
C ASP A 376 -21.05 9.46 -8.44
N LEU A 377 -20.40 8.34 -8.76
CA LEU A 377 -19.43 7.69 -7.89
C LEU A 377 -18.06 8.38 -7.88
N LEU A 378 -17.77 9.36 -8.74
CA LEU A 378 -16.44 9.99 -8.86
C LEU A 378 -15.90 10.51 -7.53
N SER A 379 -16.72 11.25 -6.78
CA SER A 379 -16.35 11.82 -5.48
C SER A 379 -16.04 10.71 -4.46
N SER A 380 -16.90 9.70 -4.42
CA SER A 380 -16.71 8.51 -3.58
C SER A 380 -15.50 7.68 -4.02
N ALA A 381 -15.20 7.61 -5.31
CA ALA A 381 -14.08 6.86 -5.86
C ALA A 381 -12.74 7.43 -5.39
N PHE A 382 -12.63 8.75 -5.22
CA PHE A 382 -11.45 9.37 -4.62
C PHE A 382 -11.24 8.89 -3.18
N GLU A 383 -12.27 9.00 -2.35
CA GLU A 383 -12.24 8.60 -0.94
C GLU A 383 -12.00 7.08 -0.79
N ILE A 384 -12.57 6.27 -1.68
CA ILE A 384 -12.36 4.82 -1.76
C ILE A 384 -10.89 4.50 -2.06
N ASN A 385 -10.30 5.17 -3.04
CA ASN A 385 -8.88 4.96 -3.39
C ASN A 385 -7.95 5.44 -2.25
N GLN A 386 -8.30 6.53 -1.57
CA GLN A 386 -7.60 7.01 -0.38
C GLN A 386 -7.62 5.97 0.74
N GLU A 387 -8.78 5.35 0.99
CA GLU A 387 -8.93 4.29 1.99
C GLU A 387 -8.18 3.00 1.60
N SER A 388 -8.12 2.67 0.31
CA SER A 388 -7.31 1.55 -0.20
C SER A 388 -5.82 1.76 0.07
N VAL A 389 -5.30 2.96 -0.22
CA VAL A 389 -3.90 3.34 0.05
C VAL A 389 -3.61 3.36 1.56
N SER A 390 -4.49 3.94 2.38
CA SER A 390 -4.29 4.00 3.83
C SER A 390 -4.35 2.62 4.51
N SER A 391 -5.01 1.66 3.88
CA SER A 391 -5.06 0.27 4.35
C SER A 391 -3.76 -0.51 4.03
N HIS A 392 -3.01 -0.08 3.01
CA HIS A 392 -1.74 -0.67 2.57
C HIS A 392 -0.64 0.38 2.34
N PRO A 393 -0.27 1.18 3.36
CA PRO A 393 0.57 2.36 3.19
C PRO A 393 2.03 2.04 2.78
N GLU A 394 2.49 0.80 2.99
CA GLU A 394 3.78 0.31 2.48
C GLU A 394 3.77 -0.12 1.01
N ASN A 395 2.60 -0.30 0.40
CA ASN A 395 2.48 -0.84 -0.96
C ASN A 395 2.71 0.24 -2.00
N PHE A 396 3.99 0.44 -2.35
CA PHE A 396 4.39 1.45 -3.33
C PHE A 396 3.79 1.23 -4.72
N GLN A 397 3.65 -0.03 -5.14
CA GLN A 397 3.05 -0.36 -6.43
C GLN A 397 1.59 0.09 -6.49
N LEU A 398 0.81 -0.14 -5.43
CA LEU A 398 -0.57 0.35 -5.31
C LEU A 398 -0.62 1.88 -5.35
N LEU A 399 0.26 2.56 -4.61
CA LEU A 399 0.31 4.03 -4.58
C LEU A 399 0.57 4.62 -5.98
N ILE A 400 1.59 4.11 -6.70
CA ILE A 400 1.88 4.55 -8.06
C ILE A 400 0.71 4.26 -9.00
N TRP A 401 0.16 3.04 -8.91
CA TRP A 401 -0.97 2.62 -9.72
C TRP A 401 -2.15 3.57 -9.55
N THR A 402 -2.53 3.87 -8.30
CA THR A 402 -3.62 4.80 -7.97
C THR A 402 -3.36 6.17 -8.56
N CYS A 403 -2.16 6.74 -8.40
CA CYS A 403 -1.81 8.05 -8.97
C CYS A 403 -1.83 8.07 -10.51
N LEU A 404 -1.51 6.95 -11.16
CA LEU A 404 -1.58 6.85 -12.62
C LEU A 404 -3.01 6.93 -13.15
N GLN A 405 -3.98 6.45 -12.38
CA GLN A 405 -5.39 6.38 -12.78
C GLN A 405 -6.07 7.74 -12.88
N TRP A 406 -5.59 8.73 -12.12
CA TRP A 406 -6.19 10.07 -12.14
C TRP A 406 -5.70 10.86 -13.35
N ASP A 407 -6.65 11.34 -14.15
CA ASP A 407 -6.38 12.01 -15.41
C ASP A 407 -5.41 13.20 -15.28
N THR A 408 -4.61 13.38 -16.32
CA THR A 408 -3.96 14.66 -16.54
C THR A 408 -5.00 15.66 -17.03
N ARG A 409 -5.01 16.84 -16.41
CA ARG A 409 -5.70 18.00 -16.95
C ARG A 409 -5.25 18.27 -18.41
N PRO A 410 -6.05 18.99 -19.22
CA PRO A 410 -5.71 19.31 -20.61
C PRO A 410 -4.35 20.03 -20.80
N ASP A 411 -3.85 20.70 -19.77
CA ASP A 411 -2.54 21.35 -19.71
C ASP A 411 -1.37 20.40 -19.36
N GLY A 412 -1.65 19.11 -19.18
CA GLY A 412 -0.66 18.07 -18.88
C GLY A 412 -0.32 17.91 -17.39
N ILE A 413 -1.06 18.57 -16.49
CA ILE A 413 -0.79 18.54 -15.06
C ILE A 413 -1.55 17.38 -14.40
N PRO A 414 -0.87 16.50 -13.64
CA PRO A 414 -1.54 15.45 -12.87
C PRO A 414 -2.42 16.02 -11.74
N ALA A 415 -3.37 15.21 -11.27
CA ALA A 415 -4.15 15.50 -10.07
C ALA A 415 -3.28 15.69 -8.81
N ASP A 416 -3.84 16.29 -7.76
CA ASP A 416 -3.15 16.50 -6.49
C ASP A 416 -2.86 15.16 -5.78
N PHE A 417 -1.59 14.75 -5.79
CA PHE A 417 -1.16 13.53 -5.11
C PHE A 417 -0.90 13.73 -3.62
N GLY A 418 -0.92 14.97 -3.13
CA GLY A 418 -0.72 15.33 -1.73
C GLY A 418 -1.68 14.59 -0.80
N TYR A 419 -2.92 14.36 -1.23
CA TYR A 419 -3.91 13.60 -0.45
C TYR A 419 -3.46 12.16 -0.13
N PHE A 420 -2.86 11.45 -1.08
CA PHE A 420 -2.36 10.08 -0.84
C PHE A 420 -1.08 10.07 0.01
N VAL A 421 -0.26 11.11 -0.13
CA VAL A 421 0.97 11.28 0.65
C VAL A 421 0.64 11.65 2.10
N GLU A 422 -0.33 12.53 2.35
CA GLU A 422 -0.79 12.95 3.68
C GLU A 422 -1.30 11.74 4.49
N GLU A 423 -2.06 10.82 3.88
CA GLU A 423 -2.52 9.58 4.52
C GLU A 423 -1.36 8.69 5.01
N THR A 424 -0.30 8.61 4.20
CA THR A 424 0.84 7.71 4.46
C THR A 424 1.89 8.37 5.35
N PHE A 425 2.10 9.68 5.24
CA PHE A 425 3.21 10.42 5.82
C PHE A 425 2.78 11.65 6.62
N GLY A 426 1.55 11.68 7.12
CA GLY A 426 0.99 12.80 7.90
C GLY A 426 1.74 13.13 9.19
N ASN A 427 2.70 12.29 9.61
CA ASN A 427 3.61 12.57 10.71
C ASN A 427 4.79 13.49 10.34
N LEU A 428 5.01 13.77 9.07
CA LEU A 428 6.05 14.69 8.60
C LEU A 428 5.50 16.11 8.46
N ASN A 429 6.36 17.09 8.73
CA ASN A 429 6.07 18.47 8.34
C ASN A 429 5.94 18.58 6.82
N PHE A 430 5.00 19.42 6.37
CA PHE A 430 4.70 19.60 4.95
C PHE A 430 5.91 20.06 4.13
N CYS A 431 6.62 21.10 4.58
CA CYS A 431 7.70 21.74 3.81
C CYS A 431 8.87 22.23 4.67
N THR A 432 9.91 22.75 4.00
CA THR A 432 11.08 23.42 4.61
C THR A 432 11.50 24.61 3.77
N ASN A 433 11.93 25.69 4.42
CA ASN A 433 12.50 26.86 3.74
C ASN A 433 13.99 26.67 3.38
N LYS A 434 14.58 25.51 3.75
CA LYS A 434 16.00 25.20 3.58
C LYS A 434 16.22 24.08 2.57
N LEU A 435 15.67 24.22 1.36
CA LEU A 435 15.79 23.20 0.29
C LEU A 435 17.25 22.82 -0.01
N LYS A 436 18.20 23.76 0.12
CA LYS A 436 19.64 23.50 -0.05
C LYS A 436 20.23 22.47 0.94
N ILE A 437 19.57 22.21 2.07
CA ILE A 437 20.03 21.22 3.05
C ILE A 437 19.41 19.86 2.72
N MET A 438 20.20 18.97 2.11
CA MET A 438 19.74 17.66 1.60
C MET A 438 19.96 16.51 2.59
N THR A 439 20.20 16.81 3.87
CA THR A 439 20.27 15.79 4.93
C THR A 439 18.88 15.20 5.18
N ILE A 440 18.79 13.91 5.45
CA ILE A 440 17.49 13.22 5.63
C ILE A 440 16.61 13.80 6.76
N ASP A 441 17.18 14.43 7.80
CA ASP A 441 16.39 15.08 8.87
C ASP A 441 15.59 16.29 8.35
N ASN A 442 15.95 16.80 7.17
CA ASN A 442 15.24 17.86 6.46
C ASN A 442 14.26 17.33 5.40
N LEU A 443 14.03 16.01 5.30
CA LEU A 443 12.97 15.43 4.49
C LEU A 443 11.61 15.94 4.97
N LYS A 444 10.73 16.24 4.02
CA LYS A 444 9.38 16.74 4.23
C LYS A 444 8.41 16.02 3.29
N MET A 445 7.13 16.18 3.59
CA MET A 445 6.05 15.56 2.81
C MET A 445 6.10 15.98 1.33
N LEU A 446 6.37 17.26 1.07
CA LEU A 446 6.48 17.81 -0.28
C LEU A 446 7.61 17.16 -1.10
N ASP A 447 8.67 16.65 -0.47
CA ASP A 447 9.72 15.89 -1.18
C ASP A 447 9.19 14.52 -1.65
N ILE A 448 8.35 13.86 -0.83
CA ILE A 448 7.73 12.57 -1.16
C ILE A 448 6.69 12.75 -2.25
N GLU A 449 5.93 13.85 -2.20
CA GLU A 449 4.99 14.21 -3.26
C GLU A 449 5.71 14.48 -4.59
N ALA A 450 6.80 15.24 -4.56
CA ALA A 450 7.62 15.47 -5.75
C ALA A 450 8.19 14.17 -6.33
N PHE A 451 8.63 13.24 -5.47
CA PHE A 451 9.06 11.92 -5.90
C PHE A 451 7.93 11.16 -6.60
N LEU A 452 6.72 11.18 -6.05
CA LEU A 452 5.58 10.48 -6.62
C LEU A 452 5.19 11.07 -7.99
N TYR A 453 5.16 12.40 -8.14
CA TYR A 453 4.99 13.03 -9.45
C TYR A 453 6.10 12.62 -10.42
N ALA A 454 7.36 12.62 -9.99
CA ALA A 454 8.48 12.28 -10.86
C ALA A 454 8.39 10.85 -11.39
N VAL A 455 8.01 9.89 -10.53
CA VAL A 455 7.75 8.49 -10.92
C VAL A 455 6.59 8.42 -11.92
N VAL A 456 5.44 9.02 -11.61
CA VAL A 456 4.25 8.98 -12.46
C VAL A 456 4.50 9.62 -13.82
N LEU A 457 5.13 10.80 -13.87
CA LEU A 457 5.47 11.48 -15.11
C LEU A 457 6.43 10.66 -15.97
N THR A 458 7.43 10.02 -15.35
CA THR A 458 8.36 9.12 -16.06
C THR A 458 7.64 7.92 -16.67
N ILE A 459 6.73 7.29 -15.93
CA ILE A 459 5.94 6.15 -16.44
C ILE A 459 5.04 6.59 -17.60
N ARG A 460 4.38 7.74 -17.48
CA ARG A 460 3.54 8.31 -18.55
C ARG A 460 4.34 8.59 -19.81
N ALA A 461 5.52 9.18 -19.68
CA ALA A 461 6.43 9.42 -20.80
C ALA A 461 6.91 8.09 -21.43
N MET A 462 7.21 7.08 -20.62
CA MET A 462 7.55 5.75 -21.10
C MET A 462 6.42 5.15 -21.96
N PHE A 463 5.16 5.21 -21.48
CA PHE A 463 4.01 4.75 -22.25
C PHE A 463 3.77 5.55 -23.53
N ALA A 464 3.99 6.87 -23.51
CA ALA A 464 3.87 7.72 -24.71
C ALA A 464 4.98 7.47 -25.75
N SER A 465 6.17 7.04 -25.30
CA SER A 465 7.33 6.77 -26.17
C SER A 465 7.25 5.43 -26.90
N GLN A 466 6.52 4.46 -26.34
CA GLN A 466 6.24 3.17 -26.98
C GLN A 466 5.30 3.39 -28.17
N LYS A 467 5.87 3.64 -29.36
CA LYS A 467 5.12 3.64 -30.63
C LYS A 467 4.50 2.24 -30.84
N SER A 468 3.23 2.05 -30.53
CA SER A 468 2.51 0.84 -30.96
C SER A 468 2.07 1.02 -32.41
N GLN A 469 2.60 0.19 -33.30
CA GLN A 469 2.16 0.07 -34.70
C GLN A 469 0.92 -0.81 -34.87
N THR A 470 0.27 -1.25 -33.79
CA THR A 470 -1.01 -1.95 -33.83
C THR A 470 -1.72 -1.75 -32.50
N LEU A 471 -2.62 -0.77 -32.42
CA LEU A 471 -3.51 -0.56 -31.28
C LEU A 471 -4.32 -1.85 -31.02
N SER A 472 -3.89 -2.66 -30.07
CA SER A 472 -4.76 -3.69 -29.52
C SER A 472 -5.77 -3.02 -28.58
N SER A 473 -6.99 -3.53 -28.52
CA SER A 473 -8.01 -3.09 -27.56
C SER A 473 -7.54 -3.15 -26.09
N LEU A 474 -6.60 -4.06 -25.79
CA LEU A 474 -5.92 -4.18 -24.50
C LEU A 474 -4.88 -3.08 -24.24
N GLU A 475 -4.31 -2.44 -25.25
CA GLU A 475 -3.34 -1.33 -25.08
C GLU A 475 -3.99 -0.05 -24.58
N ILE A 476 -5.24 0.20 -24.98
CA ILE A 476 -6.06 1.29 -24.44
C ILE A 476 -6.43 0.97 -22.98
N ALA A 477 -6.65 -0.32 -22.66
CA ALA A 477 -6.86 -0.76 -21.29
C ALA A 477 -5.60 -0.67 -20.41
N LYS A 478 -4.36 -0.74 -20.97
CA LYS A 478 -3.10 -0.81 -20.19
C LYS A 478 -2.90 0.32 -19.16
N LYS A 479 -3.48 1.50 -19.37
CA LYS A 479 -3.40 2.60 -18.39
C LYS A 479 -4.21 2.33 -17.13
N ASN A 480 -5.35 1.64 -17.28
CA ASN A 480 -6.33 1.43 -16.21
C ASN A 480 -6.67 -0.06 -16.00
N LEU A 481 -5.72 -0.93 -16.30
CA LEU A 481 -5.81 -2.33 -15.94
C LEU A 481 -5.69 -2.49 -14.41
N PRO A 482 -6.46 -3.40 -13.79
CA PRO A 482 -6.33 -3.71 -12.37
C PRO A 482 -4.89 -4.10 -12.03
N LEU A 483 -4.44 -3.71 -10.84
CA LEU A 483 -3.08 -3.89 -10.37
C LEU A 483 -2.62 -5.35 -10.43
N LEU A 484 -3.51 -6.30 -10.14
CA LEU A 484 -3.25 -7.74 -10.16
C LEU A 484 -2.92 -8.29 -11.56
N THR A 485 -3.26 -7.57 -12.64
CA THR A 485 -2.91 -7.99 -14.01
C THR A 485 -1.49 -7.56 -14.40
N MET A 486 -0.88 -6.65 -13.65
CA MET A 486 0.39 -6.04 -14.01
C MET A 486 1.56 -6.97 -13.66
N LYS A 487 2.19 -7.53 -14.69
CA LYS A 487 3.40 -8.37 -14.53
C LYS A 487 4.68 -7.57 -14.29
N GLN A 488 4.73 -6.32 -14.77
CA GLN A 488 5.88 -5.44 -14.63
C GLN A 488 5.67 -4.49 -13.46
N LYS A 489 6.73 -4.28 -12.69
CA LYS A 489 6.73 -3.25 -11.65
C LYS A 489 6.63 -1.87 -12.28
N LEU A 490 5.87 -0.99 -11.63
CA LEU A 490 5.67 0.40 -12.05
C LEU A 490 6.84 1.30 -11.61
N SER A 491 7.84 0.76 -10.92
CA SER A 491 9.00 1.51 -10.43
C SER A 491 10.29 0.73 -10.65
N THR A 492 11.41 1.46 -10.64
CA THR A 492 12.73 0.85 -10.62
C THR A 492 13.06 0.31 -9.24
N GLN A 493 13.99 -0.64 -9.16
CA GLN A 493 14.46 -1.15 -7.87
C GLN A 493 14.98 -0.04 -6.95
N GLU A 494 15.68 0.97 -7.48
CA GLU A 494 16.19 2.09 -6.68
C GLU A 494 15.06 2.95 -6.10
N GLN A 495 13.97 3.14 -6.84
CA GLN A 495 12.78 3.87 -6.39
C GLN A 495 12.04 3.09 -5.30
N GLU A 496 11.90 1.77 -5.44
CA GLU A 496 11.31 0.91 -4.40
C GLU A 496 12.13 0.92 -3.11
N GLU A 497 13.46 0.80 -3.24
CA GLU A 497 14.37 0.86 -2.10
C GLU A 497 14.29 2.22 -1.39
N TRP A 498 14.16 3.31 -2.15
CA TRP A 498 14.01 4.65 -1.60
C TRP A 498 12.69 4.84 -0.86
N PHE A 499 11.56 4.49 -1.48
CA PHE A 499 10.25 4.60 -0.84
C PHE A 499 10.18 3.72 0.42
N SER A 500 10.68 2.48 0.35
CA SER A 500 10.75 1.57 1.49
C SER A 500 11.62 2.15 2.61
N ALA A 501 12.77 2.76 2.28
CA ALA A 501 13.64 3.38 3.27
C ALA A 501 12.94 4.53 4.00
N ILE A 502 12.28 5.42 3.27
CA ILE A 502 11.54 6.54 3.86
C ILE A 502 10.38 6.05 4.71
N PHE A 503 9.55 5.15 4.17
CA PHE A 503 8.44 4.56 4.90
C PHE A 503 8.90 3.98 6.24
N ARG A 504 9.98 3.20 6.23
CA ARG A 504 10.51 2.56 7.44
C ARG A 504 11.11 3.54 8.43
N LEU A 505 11.83 4.57 7.95
CA LEU A 505 12.40 5.61 8.80
C LEU A 505 11.30 6.45 9.47
N CYS A 506 10.29 6.89 8.71
CA CYS A 506 9.20 7.73 9.20
C CYS A 506 8.28 6.99 10.17
N HIS A 507 8.03 5.70 9.95
CA HIS A 507 7.13 4.89 10.80
C HIS A 507 7.83 4.16 11.94
N SER A 508 9.12 4.45 12.19
CA SER A 508 9.92 3.73 13.20
C SER A 508 9.93 2.20 13.00
N LYS A 509 9.80 1.74 11.75
CA LYS A 509 9.93 0.33 11.34
C LYS A 509 11.36 0.00 10.85
N ALA A 510 12.23 1.01 10.79
CA ALA A 510 13.65 0.87 10.53
C ALA A 510 14.36 0.31 11.75
N THR A 511 15.28 -0.61 11.49
CA THR A 511 15.99 -1.33 12.52
C THR A 511 17.39 -0.66 12.64
N ALA A 512 17.99 -0.54 13.83
CA ALA A 512 19.32 0.01 14.15
C ALA A 512 20.49 -0.40 13.22
N LYS A 513 20.61 -1.65 12.75
CA LYS A 513 21.63 -2.09 11.78
C LYS A 513 21.34 -1.57 10.37
N GLU A 514 20.08 -1.42 10.03
CA GLU A 514 19.65 -0.91 8.73
C GLU A 514 19.56 0.61 8.71
N TYR A 515 19.42 1.26 9.87
CA TYR A 515 19.15 2.69 10.00
C TYR A 515 20.17 3.54 9.24
N SER A 516 21.47 3.25 9.39
CA SER A 516 22.54 3.94 8.66
C SER A 516 22.43 3.74 7.14
N LYS A 517 22.21 2.49 6.69
CA LYS A 517 22.01 2.17 5.27
C LYS A 517 20.78 2.84 4.69
N LEU A 518 19.64 2.79 5.38
CA LEU A 518 18.38 3.42 4.96
C LEU A 518 18.53 4.94 4.88
N ARG A 519 19.24 5.57 5.83
CA ARG A 519 19.53 7.01 5.75
C ARG A 519 20.36 7.38 4.53
N VAL A 520 21.37 6.57 4.17
CA VAL A 520 22.16 6.79 2.96
C VAL A 520 21.30 6.67 1.70
N VAL A 521 20.47 5.62 1.61
CA VAL A 521 19.54 5.44 0.48
C VAL A 521 18.57 6.62 0.38
N ALA A 522 17.93 6.97 1.48
CA ALA A 522 16.94 8.04 1.52
C ALA A 522 17.58 9.42 1.21
N GLN A 523 18.77 9.69 1.73
CA GLN A 523 19.53 10.89 1.43
C GLN A 523 19.90 10.98 -0.06
N ARG A 524 20.38 9.89 -0.67
CA ARG A 524 20.74 9.89 -2.09
C ARG A 524 19.55 10.25 -2.99
N GLY A 525 18.36 9.71 -2.73
CA GLY A 525 17.18 10.10 -3.51
C GLY A 525 16.71 11.52 -3.19
N LEU A 526 16.86 12.00 -1.95
CA LEU A 526 16.58 13.40 -1.60
C LEU A 526 17.50 14.38 -2.34
N GLU A 527 18.79 14.03 -2.48
CA GLU A 527 19.74 14.79 -3.28
C GLU A 527 19.34 14.84 -4.76
N VAL A 528 18.82 13.75 -5.33
CA VAL A 528 18.29 13.76 -6.70
C VAL A 528 17.07 14.67 -6.82
N LEU A 529 16.08 14.53 -5.92
CA LEU A 529 14.84 15.30 -5.93
C LEU A 529 15.09 16.80 -5.78
N ARG A 530 16.07 17.18 -4.94
CA ARG A 530 16.43 18.59 -4.71
C ARG A 530 17.50 19.12 -5.66
N CYS A 531 17.72 18.46 -6.79
CA CYS A 531 18.66 18.89 -7.82
C CYS A 531 20.10 19.11 -7.28
N GLY A 532 20.54 18.23 -6.38
CA GLY A 532 21.90 18.21 -5.85
C GLY A 532 22.95 17.94 -6.94
N SER A 533 24.22 17.99 -6.57
CA SER A 533 25.31 17.74 -7.51
C SER A 533 25.17 16.37 -8.18
N ASN A 534 25.18 16.33 -9.51
CA ASN A 534 25.08 15.09 -10.30
C ASN A 534 23.75 14.32 -10.11
N HIS A 535 22.64 15.02 -9.90
CA HIS A 535 21.30 14.44 -9.76
C HIS A 535 20.85 13.56 -10.95
N GLY A 536 21.34 13.84 -12.16
CA GLY A 536 21.11 13.00 -13.34
C GLY A 536 19.68 13.00 -13.88
N SER A 537 18.83 13.93 -13.45
CA SER A 537 17.45 14.10 -13.92
C SER A 537 17.41 14.60 -15.36
N GLU A 538 16.49 14.08 -16.15
CA GLU A 538 16.24 14.52 -17.53
C GLU A 538 15.62 15.93 -17.55
N THR A 539 16.01 16.76 -18.54
CA THR A 539 15.52 18.15 -18.65
C THR A 539 14.00 18.21 -18.73
N GLN A 540 13.36 17.33 -19.51
CA GLN A 540 11.89 17.33 -19.64
C GLN A 540 11.19 16.99 -18.34
N LEU A 541 11.74 16.07 -17.54
CA LEU A 541 11.20 15.76 -16.22
C LEU A 541 11.27 16.98 -15.29
N LEU A 542 12.39 17.72 -15.30
CA LEU A 542 12.54 18.96 -14.51
C LEU A 542 11.52 20.02 -14.93
N LEU A 543 11.29 20.19 -16.24
CA LEU A 543 10.27 21.11 -16.77
C LEU A 543 8.87 20.74 -16.29
N GLN A 544 8.51 19.46 -16.39
CA GLN A 544 7.21 18.97 -15.94
C GLN A 544 7.04 19.14 -14.43
N LEU A 545 8.04 18.80 -13.62
CA LEU A 545 8.00 18.99 -12.17
C LEU A 545 7.85 20.48 -11.81
N GLY A 546 8.60 21.37 -12.46
CA GLY A 546 8.48 22.82 -12.27
C GLY A 546 7.06 23.32 -12.55
N ARG A 547 6.45 22.87 -13.67
CA ARG A 547 5.06 23.20 -14.02
C ARG A 547 4.06 22.67 -13.00
N VAL A 548 4.16 21.40 -12.63
CA VAL A 548 3.25 20.77 -11.65
C VAL A 548 3.28 21.54 -10.34
N MET A 549 4.46 21.85 -9.81
CA MET A 549 4.58 22.59 -8.56
C MET A 549 4.05 24.02 -8.66
N ASN A 550 4.26 24.70 -9.80
CA ASN A 550 3.69 26.03 -10.02
C ASN A 550 2.16 26.01 -10.09
N GLU A 551 1.57 24.99 -10.70
CA GLU A 551 0.12 24.85 -10.82
C GLU A 551 -0.52 24.53 -9.47
N ARG A 552 0.07 23.61 -8.68
CA ARG A 552 -0.38 23.38 -7.29
C ARG A 552 -0.35 24.68 -6.46
N ARG A 553 0.70 25.50 -6.63
CA ARG A 553 0.77 26.85 -6.02
C ARG A 553 -0.41 27.71 -6.45
N LEU A 554 -0.66 27.83 -7.76
CA LEU A 554 -1.70 28.70 -8.29
C LEU A 554 -3.10 28.29 -7.83
N GLU A 555 -3.37 27.00 -7.74
CA GLU A 555 -4.64 26.48 -7.18
C GLU A 555 -4.83 26.89 -5.72
N LEU A 556 -3.80 26.72 -4.88
CA LEU A 556 -3.86 27.13 -3.48
C LEU A 556 -3.99 28.65 -3.31
N VAL A 557 -3.34 29.44 -4.17
CA VAL A 557 -3.49 30.90 -4.14
C VAL A 557 -4.93 31.31 -4.49
N LYS A 558 -5.60 30.58 -5.38
CA LYS A 558 -7.00 30.83 -5.74
C LYS A 558 -7.97 30.43 -4.61
N SER A 559 -7.71 29.33 -3.91
CA SER A 559 -8.59 28.84 -2.84
C SER A 559 -8.38 29.56 -1.50
N ASP A 560 -7.13 29.63 -1.04
CA ASP A 560 -6.78 30.02 0.34
C ASP A 560 -5.87 31.26 0.41
N GLY A 561 -5.51 31.83 -0.75
CA GLY A 561 -4.56 32.93 -0.84
C GLY A 561 -3.10 32.51 -0.64
N VAL A 562 -2.23 33.49 -0.36
CA VAL A 562 -0.78 33.27 -0.26
C VAL A 562 -0.39 32.77 1.14
N GLY A 563 -0.48 31.45 1.33
CA GLY A 563 -0.06 30.74 2.55
C GLY A 563 1.32 30.09 2.48
N ASP A 564 1.70 29.39 3.56
CA ASP A 564 2.98 28.66 3.64
C ASP A 564 3.08 27.51 2.62
N ARG A 565 1.97 26.80 2.38
CA ARG A 565 1.92 25.71 1.39
C ARG A 565 2.19 26.23 -0.03
N SER A 566 1.52 27.32 -0.45
CA SER A 566 1.73 27.90 -1.78
C SER A 566 3.13 28.48 -1.94
N ARG A 567 3.70 29.12 -0.90
CA ARG A 567 5.12 29.53 -0.89
C ARG A 567 6.08 28.35 -1.05
N ALA A 568 5.82 27.22 -0.38
CA ALA A 568 6.65 26.03 -0.48
C ALA A 568 6.62 25.40 -1.87
N TYR A 569 5.42 25.27 -2.47
CA TYR A 569 5.29 24.85 -3.87
C TYR A 569 6.03 25.80 -4.82
N HIS A 570 5.93 27.11 -4.61
CA HIS A 570 6.67 28.09 -5.41
C HIS A 570 8.19 27.88 -5.31
N ALA A 571 8.72 27.73 -4.09
CA ALA A 571 10.14 27.51 -3.87
C ALA A 571 10.64 26.23 -4.55
N MET A 572 9.85 25.15 -4.52
CA MET A 572 10.22 23.89 -5.17
C MET A 572 10.09 23.95 -6.70
N SER A 573 9.07 24.66 -7.22
CA SER A 573 8.95 24.99 -8.64
C SER A 573 10.19 25.72 -9.15
N VAL A 574 10.61 26.77 -8.44
CA VAL A 574 11.78 27.59 -8.79
C VAL A 574 13.06 26.76 -8.75
N MET A 575 13.21 25.84 -7.81
CA MET A 575 14.35 24.91 -7.77
C MET A 575 14.43 24.07 -9.06
N TYR A 576 13.32 23.46 -9.49
CA TYR A 576 13.29 22.67 -10.72
C TYR A 576 13.53 23.53 -11.97
N TRP A 577 12.91 24.71 -12.05
CA TRP A 577 13.11 25.64 -13.16
C TRP A 577 14.54 26.18 -13.24
N THR A 578 15.18 26.45 -12.10
CA THR A 578 16.58 26.89 -12.07
C THR A 578 17.49 25.84 -12.70
N GLU A 579 17.31 24.57 -12.35
CA GLU A 579 18.11 23.48 -12.93
C GLU A 579 17.73 23.21 -14.40
N ALA A 580 16.44 23.28 -14.74
CA ALA A 580 15.98 23.14 -16.12
C ALA A 580 16.57 24.23 -17.03
N LEU A 581 16.58 25.50 -16.60
CA LEU A 581 17.19 26.61 -17.35
C LEU A 581 18.69 26.38 -17.54
N ARG A 582 19.39 25.84 -16.53
CA ARG A 582 20.81 25.47 -16.67
C ARG A 582 21.00 24.44 -17.78
N HIS A 583 20.14 23.42 -17.86
CA HIS A 583 20.16 22.44 -18.92
C HIS A 583 19.82 23.03 -20.29
N LEU A 584 18.73 23.80 -20.38
CA LEU A 584 18.26 24.42 -21.63
C LEU A 584 19.28 25.37 -22.23
N ARG A 585 19.94 26.20 -21.41
CA ARG A 585 21.00 27.11 -21.87
C ARG A 585 22.21 26.36 -22.42
N ARG A 586 22.57 25.21 -21.84
CA ARG A 586 23.63 24.34 -22.39
C ARG A 586 23.22 23.75 -23.72
N LEU A 587 22.00 23.21 -23.82
CA LEU A 587 21.46 22.66 -25.06
C LEU A 587 21.36 23.71 -26.17
N ALA A 588 20.93 24.94 -25.84
CA ALA A 588 20.86 26.06 -26.79
C ALA A 588 22.25 26.50 -27.31
N ASN A 589 23.31 26.21 -26.55
CA ASN A 589 24.71 26.45 -26.92
C ASN A 589 25.40 25.17 -27.45
N ASP A 590 24.63 24.18 -27.94
CA ASP A 590 25.10 22.89 -28.46
C ASP A 590 26.05 22.12 -27.52
N SER A 591 25.94 22.38 -26.21
CA SER A 591 26.80 21.78 -25.18
C SER A 591 26.13 20.56 -24.57
N ALA A 592 26.85 19.43 -24.57
CA ALA A 592 26.34 18.18 -23.99
C ALA A 592 26.01 18.31 -22.50
N LEU A 593 24.94 17.65 -22.07
CA LEU A 593 24.56 17.56 -20.66
C LEU A 593 25.38 16.47 -19.94
N PRO A 594 25.72 16.65 -18.66
CA PRO A 594 26.33 15.58 -17.86
C PRO A 594 25.30 14.46 -17.67
N ARG A 595 25.44 13.35 -18.40
CA ARG A 595 24.61 12.15 -18.20
C ARG A 595 25.30 11.23 -17.19
N GLY A 596 24.66 11.00 -16.04
CA GLY A 596 25.14 10.03 -15.05
C GLY A 596 25.02 8.59 -15.57
N GLN A 597 25.93 7.70 -15.18
CA GLN A 597 25.94 6.30 -15.65
C GLN A 597 24.69 5.50 -15.22
N LYS A 598 23.98 5.92 -14.17
CA LYS A 598 22.75 5.28 -13.69
C LYS A 598 21.78 6.34 -13.13
N ALA A 599 20.78 6.72 -13.93
CA ALA A 599 19.80 7.73 -13.55
C ALA A 599 18.74 7.15 -12.61
N PHE A 600 18.46 7.84 -11.51
CA PHE A 600 17.44 7.44 -10.53
C PHE A 600 16.01 7.48 -11.14
N PHE A 601 15.78 8.44 -12.03
CA PHE A 601 14.64 8.47 -12.95
C PHE A 601 15.12 8.11 -14.35
N PRO A 602 14.61 7.04 -14.97
CA PRO A 602 14.97 6.65 -16.34
C PRO A 602 14.78 7.78 -17.36
N HIS A 603 15.74 7.93 -18.28
CA HIS A 603 15.63 8.87 -19.41
C HIS A 603 14.77 8.23 -20.51
N VAL A 604 13.51 8.66 -20.59
CA VAL A 604 12.48 8.05 -21.45
C VAL A 604 11.84 9.05 -22.40
N HIS A 605 12.16 10.34 -22.24
CA HIS A 605 11.58 11.36 -23.09
C HIS A 605 12.30 11.44 -24.44
N LYS A 606 11.61 12.00 -25.44
CA LYS A 606 12.22 12.31 -26.74
C LYS A 606 13.14 13.52 -26.58
N ASP A 607 14.15 13.64 -27.43
CA ASP A 607 15.00 14.83 -27.43
C ASP A 607 14.17 16.11 -27.67
N LEU A 608 14.55 17.19 -26.96
CA LEU A 608 13.93 18.50 -27.12
C LEU A 608 14.23 19.07 -28.51
N LYS A 609 13.23 19.63 -29.17
CA LYS A 609 13.44 20.35 -30.44
C LYS A 609 14.01 21.73 -30.15
N ASN A 610 14.92 22.20 -31.01
CA ASN A 610 15.53 23.52 -30.88
C ASN A 610 14.51 24.66 -30.93
N GLU A 611 13.41 24.47 -31.67
CA GLU A 611 12.30 25.43 -31.77
C GLU A 611 11.60 25.67 -30.42
N ASP A 612 11.52 24.64 -29.57
CA ASP A 612 10.83 24.70 -28.29
C ASP A 612 11.71 25.24 -27.15
N LEU A 613 13.04 25.18 -27.31
CA LEU A 613 14.00 25.58 -26.26
C LEU A 613 13.78 27.04 -25.82
N LYS A 614 13.54 27.95 -26.76
CA LYS A 614 13.31 29.37 -26.45
C LYS A 614 12.04 29.56 -25.62
N ASN A 615 10.97 28.83 -25.94
CA ASN A 615 9.71 28.92 -25.21
C ASN A 615 9.87 28.45 -23.76
N TYR A 616 10.60 27.35 -23.54
CA TYR A 616 10.88 26.86 -22.19
C TYR A 616 11.82 27.79 -21.40
N ILE A 617 12.81 28.42 -22.06
CA ILE A 617 13.67 29.42 -21.42
C ILE A 617 12.85 30.63 -20.99
N ASP A 618 11.97 31.14 -21.87
CA ASP A 618 11.09 32.26 -21.56
C ASP A 618 10.17 31.92 -20.37
N GLU A 619 9.53 30.75 -20.38
CA GLU A 619 8.63 30.29 -19.31
C GLU A 619 9.35 30.19 -17.95
N GLY A 620 10.48 29.50 -17.89
CA GLY A 620 11.24 29.36 -16.65
C GLY A 620 11.74 30.69 -16.12
N SER A 621 12.14 31.59 -17.00
CA SER A 621 12.62 32.93 -16.62
C SER A 621 11.52 33.78 -15.99
N VAL A 622 10.28 33.68 -16.49
CA VAL A 622 9.11 34.34 -15.87
C VAL A 622 8.85 33.79 -14.47
N VAL A 623 8.88 32.47 -14.27
CA VAL A 623 8.69 31.86 -12.94
C VAL A 623 9.75 32.33 -11.94
N LEU A 624 11.02 32.37 -12.36
CA LEU A 624 12.10 32.87 -11.50
C LEU A 624 11.96 34.36 -11.20
N ALA A 625 11.54 35.16 -12.18
CA ALA A 625 11.29 36.59 -11.99
C ALA A 625 10.17 36.85 -10.97
N GLU A 626 9.04 36.16 -11.11
CA GLU A 626 7.92 36.23 -10.15
C GLU A 626 8.37 35.89 -8.72
N PHE A 627 9.17 34.83 -8.56
CA PHE A 627 9.70 34.44 -7.26
C PHE A 627 10.60 35.51 -6.64
N HIS A 628 11.52 36.08 -7.41
CA HIS A 628 12.39 37.15 -6.91
C HIS A 628 11.60 38.41 -6.56
N ALA A 629 10.62 38.79 -7.38
CA ALA A 629 9.75 39.93 -7.10
C ALA A 629 8.96 39.74 -5.80
N GLN A 630 8.37 38.56 -5.58
CA GLN A 630 7.64 38.22 -4.34
C GLN A 630 8.52 38.27 -3.08
N ASN A 631 9.83 38.01 -3.23
CA ASN A 631 10.80 38.10 -2.13
C ASN A 631 11.45 39.49 -2.00
N GLY A 632 11.00 40.49 -2.76
CA GLY A 632 11.55 41.86 -2.74
C GLY A 632 12.89 42.01 -3.49
N GLU A 633 13.34 40.98 -4.21
CA GLU A 633 14.60 40.97 -4.96
C GLU A 633 14.40 41.45 -6.40
N ILE A 634 13.78 42.63 -6.59
CA ILE A 634 13.31 43.13 -7.90
C ILE A 634 14.43 43.15 -8.95
N GLN A 635 15.64 43.61 -8.60
CA GLN A 635 16.77 43.66 -9.53
C GLN A 635 17.15 42.28 -10.08
N ARG A 636 17.07 41.22 -9.25
CA ARG A 636 17.34 39.85 -9.73
C ARG A 636 16.21 39.36 -10.63
N GLY A 637 14.97 39.72 -10.34
CA GLY A 637 13.84 39.39 -11.20
C GLY A 637 13.96 40.03 -12.59
N LEU A 638 14.38 41.29 -12.66
CA LEU A 638 14.58 42.01 -13.93
C LEU A 638 15.61 41.33 -14.83
N VAL A 639 16.70 40.77 -14.27
CA VAL A 639 17.72 40.04 -15.05
C VAL A 639 17.08 38.84 -15.79
N TYR A 640 16.20 38.08 -15.13
CA TYR A 640 15.51 36.98 -15.80
C TYR A 640 14.50 37.47 -16.84
N LEU A 641 13.82 38.60 -16.59
CA LEU A 641 12.90 39.19 -17.57
C LEU A 641 13.63 39.77 -18.78
N GLU A 642 14.87 40.25 -18.64
CA GLU A 642 15.70 40.70 -19.77
C GLU A 642 16.07 39.56 -20.72
N GLU A 643 16.28 38.35 -20.16
CA GLU A 643 16.49 37.14 -20.95
C GLU A 643 15.21 36.68 -21.67
N ALA A 644 14.03 36.89 -21.07
CA ALA A 644 12.75 36.47 -21.62
C ALA A 644 12.20 37.44 -22.69
N LYS A 645 11.80 36.93 -23.86
CA LYS A 645 11.29 37.73 -24.98
C LYS A 645 9.78 37.57 -25.26
N SER A 646 9.06 36.87 -24.38
CA SER A 646 7.63 36.59 -24.52
C SER A 646 6.73 37.79 -24.15
N SER A 647 5.48 37.79 -24.62
CA SER A 647 4.47 38.80 -24.24
C SER A 647 4.17 38.81 -22.74
N ALA A 648 4.21 37.64 -22.09
CA ALA A 648 4.09 37.52 -20.64
C ALA A 648 5.26 38.20 -19.90
N ALA A 649 6.49 38.04 -20.39
CA ALA A 649 7.66 38.72 -19.83
C ALA A 649 7.60 40.24 -20.02
N LEU A 650 7.04 40.72 -21.14
CA LEU A 650 6.81 42.15 -21.36
C LEU A 650 5.75 42.71 -20.40
N PHE A 651 4.67 41.97 -20.16
CA PHE A 651 3.65 42.37 -19.18
C PHE A 651 4.21 42.41 -17.76
N ALA A 652 5.01 41.41 -17.37
CA ALA A 652 5.66 41.34 -16.05
C ALA A 652 6.71 42.44 -15.83
N LYS A 653 7.28 43.04 -16.88
CA LYS A 653 8.19 44.21 -16.77
C LYS A 653 7.46 45.51 -16.44
N HIS A 654 6.15 45.58 -16.67
CA HIS A 654 5.33 46.79 -16.50
C HIS A 654 4.57 46.84 -15.17
N LEU A 655 4.56 45.73 -14.42
CA LEU A 655 4.05 45.60 -13.05
C LEU A 655 5.19 45.75 -12.04
#